data_AF-A0AA45RUQ4-F1
#
_entry.id   AF-A0AA45RUQ4-F1
#
_cell.length_a   1.000
_cell.length_b   1.000
_cell.length_c   1.000
_cell.angle_alpha   90.00
_cell.angle_beta   90.00
_cell.angle_gamma   90.00
#
_symmetry.space_group_name_H-M   'P 1'
#
loop_
_entity.id
_entity.type
_entity.pdbx_description
1 polymer ?
#
loop_
_entity_poly.entity_id
_entity_poly.type
_entity_poly.pdbx_seq_one_letter_code
_entity_poly.pdbx_strand_id
1 'polypeptide(L)'
;MTQQAAQPLSQARAIWLMTKMRLTRQRNMVANNLFRKFRGKKKQKKARDGIAKTSSMWVLTVVMVLFMAFSFVGLSRNVVLNMGCHLVADSACHVVEKDGERRDNMELTAAELHQAPFQPELAHGLTMVITVLCGIAVLLPLGSKELAQPDWDMEWLVTMPVERSTLLWGRLLERSAANFTGMFALLPPLGIIAWYSGLGWFAPLAALAALIVLLPLAALLHTLADTGLRMWLPASQLRNLQAVTGLFSMPLMYFVMALGMPGASGFVMDWARAFPAWASWTPPGMVLQAMQAPGLAQAVQAIALLLVQAAVLIWAGVALMRYQLRNGVVNAGSRESVRRKQPAVAGDTARGGLRTWLSGAMSPIKRRELRLLSRDRNFLVQTLVLPVVIVISQMIFNGKLSSFAELGQHHTTTAAIAFGMGVYVLMLSAFQTLNNEGQVLWLLYTVPRSIESVLKEKAQLWGTLTMLYPLVVIGISAWYTTHFEWSMLVLLLTVFAGIPIYSLIAVSLGVFACDPLAVDVRARVRPTYIYLYMLLAGFYTWSIYSSVWSQKLVVMVLVASMALALWQKARDALPYLLDPAAAPPPRVSTSDGLIAATAFFILQSLTTLWIMKDTATTTPTLKAATIAFVTSGLLVYVLMRFVYWRSKTAGVPAILRGGDTRLTLRYGAMAAAVACAVGLAYLVVLQHSSLWSEIARQMTASTGPRGWLLLLAVLAAPLFEEFIFRGLIYGGLRRSMPAAPAMLMSAAIFAVVHPPVSMLPVFVLGLCTAWTYERSKTLLGPMLVHAVYNAIILSWQFWM
;
A
#
# COMPACT_ATOMS: atom_id res chain seq x y z
N MET A 1 -35.91 19.25 -45.50
CA MET A 1 -35.45 19.25 -44.09
C MET A 1 -35.19 20.68 -43.69
N THR A 2 -36.08 21.23 -42.87
CA THR A 2 -36.01 22.60 -42.33
C THR A 2 -34.73 22.79 -41.52
N GLN A 3 -33.90 23.76 -41.93
CA GLN A 3 -32.85 24.33 -41.09
C GLN A 3 -33.53 24.99 -39.88
N GLN A 4 -33.74 24.23 -38.81
CA GLN A 4 -33.88 24.84 -37.49
C GLN A 4 -32.54 25.46 -37.17
N ALA A 5 -32.45 26.78 -37.31
CA ALA A 5 -31.35 27.57 -36.77
C ALA A 5 -31.21 27.21 -35.29
N ALA A 6 -30.15 26.47 -34.95
CA ALA A 6 -29.85 26.14 -33.57
C ALA A 6 -29.69 27.46 -32.82
N GLN A 7 -30.62 27.76 -31.91
CA GLN A 7 -30.51 28.93 -31.05
C GLN A 7 -29.10 28.94 -30.40
N PRO A 8 -28.40 30.09 -30.39
CA PRO A 8 -27.10 30.18 -29.76
C PRO A 8 -27.22 29.73 -28.31
N LEU A 9 -26.37 28.78 -27.91
CA LEU A 9 -26.33 28.28 -26.54
C LEU A 9 -26.10 29.45 -25.59
N SER A 10 -27.04 29.66 -24.65
CA SER A 10 -26.83 30.67 -23.61
C SER A 10 -25.57 30.37 -22.81
N GLN A 11 -24.86 31.41 -22.36
CA GLN A 11 -23.58 31.28 -21.67
C GLN A 11 -23.66 30.33 -20.47
N ALA A 12 -24.73 30.44 -19.67
CA ALA A 12 -24.99 29.55 -18.54
C ALA A 12 -25.20 28.08 -18.95
N ARG A 13 -25.89 27.84 -20.07
CA ARG A 13 -26.15 26.49 -20.58
C ARG A 13 -24.86 25.85 -21.12
N ALA A 14 -24.00 26.62 -21.77
CA ALA A 14 -22.68 26.16 -22.21
C ALA A 14 -21.79 25.76 -21.02
N ILE A 15 -21.70 26.63 -20.00
CA ILE A 15 -20.97 26.34 -18.75
C ILE A 15 -21.50 25.05 -18.10
N TRP A 16 -22.81 24.94 -17.92
CA TRP A 16 -23.41 23.76 -17.30
C TRP A 16 -23.16 22.48 -18.09
N LEU A 17 -23.26 22.51 -19.43
CA LEU A 17 -23.00 21.33 -20.27
C LEU A 17 -21.56 20.85 -20.16
N MET A 18 -20.57 21.75 -20.16
CA MET A 18 -19.15 21.39 -19.99
C MET A 18 -18.90 20.75 -18.62
N THR A 19 -19.34 21.40 -17.55
CA THR A 19 -19.23 20.88 -16.18
C THR A 19 -19.93 19.52 -16.06
N LYS A 20 -21.14 19.39 -16.61
CA LYS A 20 -21.91 18.14 -16.61
C LYS A 20 -21.20 17.03 -17.37
N MET A 21 -20.63 17.31 -18.55
CA MET A 21 -19.89 16.31 -19.32
C MET A 21 -18.69 15.79 -18.54
N ARG A 22 -17.91 16.67 -17.91
CA ARG A 22 -16.75 16.25 -17.10
C ARG A 22 -17.16 15.49 -15.85
N LEU A 23 -18.13 16.00 -15.09
CA LEU A 23 -18.69 15.32 -13.92
C LEU A 23 -19.28 13.96 -14.32
N THR A 24 -19.92 13.86 -15.49
CA THR A 24 -20.45 12.58 -15.98
C THR A 24 -19.33 11.62 -16.36
N ARG A 25 -18.25 12.09 -17.01
CA ARG A 25 -17.06 11.28 -17.30
C ARG A 25 -16.43 10.78 -16.02
N GLN A 26 -16.18 11.66 -15.05
CA GLN A 26 -15.59 11.30 -13.77
C GLN A 26 -16.49 10.37 -12.96
N ARG A 27 -17.79 10.66 -12.88
CA ARG A 27 -18.78 9.76 -12.27
C ARG A 27 -18.78 8.40 -12.95
N ASN A 28 -18.70 8.34 -14.28
CA ASN A 28 -18.60 7.08 -15.00
C ASN A 28 -17.28 6.34 -14.72
N MET A 29 -16.15 7.04 -14.54
CA MET A 29 -14.88 6.42 -14.13
C MET A 29 -14.96 5.85 -12.71
N VAL A 30 -15.45 6.65 -11.75
CA VAL A 30 -15.63 6.25 -10.34
C VAL A 30 -16.66 5.13 -10.21
N ALA A 31 -17.80 5.24 -10.89
CA ALA A 31 -18.85 4.23 -10.88
C ALA A 31 -18.48 2.96 -11.67
N ASN A 32 -17.67 3.04 -12.73
CA ASN A 32 -17.13 1.84 -13.38
C ASN A 32 -16.13 1.11 -12.47
N ASN A 33 -15.39 1.82 -11.63
CA ASN A 33 -14.50 1.21 -10.64
C ASN A 33 -15.27 0.60 -9.45
N LEU A 34 -16.32 1.26 -8.96
CA LEU A 34 -17.09 0.82 -7.77
C LEU A 34 -18.28 -0.11 -8.08
N PHE A 35 -18.98 0.08 -9.20
CA PHE A 35 -20.31 -0.50 -9.44
C PHE A 35 -20.45 -1.21 -10.80
N ARG A 36 -19.34 -1.63 -11.43
CA ARG A 36 -19.34 -2.34 -12.73
C ARG A 36 -20.39 -3.45 -12.85
N LYS A 37 -20.69 -4.13 -11.73
CA LYS A 37 -21.62 -5.26 -11.66
C LYS A 37 -23.11 -4.85 -11.70
N PHE A 38 -23.49 -3.67 -11.21
CA PHE A 38 -24.89 -3.26 -11.11
C PHE A 38 -25.45 -2.75 -12.44
N ARG A 39 -24.62 -2.12 -13.27
CA ARG A 39 -25.04 -1.60 -14.59
C ARG A 39 -25.09 -2.67 -15.69
N GLY A 40 -24.37 -3.79 -15.53
CA GLY A 40 -24.22 -4.82 -16.57
C GLY A 40 -25.47 -5.68 -16.83
N LYS A 41 -26.38 -5.85 -15.87
CA LYS A 41 -27.51 -6.79 -16.02
C LYS A 41 -28.57 -6.38 -17.05
N LYS A 42 -28.71 -5.08 -17.39
CA LYS A 42 -29.76 -4.63 -18.33
C LYS A 42 -29.32 -4.42 -19.79
N LYS A 43 -28.01 -4.38 -20.10
CA LYS A 43 -27.52 -4.16 -21.48
C LYS A 43 -26.67 -5.28 -22.09
N GLN A 44 -26.23 -6.28 -21.32
CA GLN A 44 -25.41 -7.40 -21.82
C GLN A 44 -26.21 -8.62 -22.32
N LYS A 45 -27.45 -8.44 -22.81
CA LYS A 45 -28.20 -9.55 -23.43
C LYS A 45 -27.81 -9.84 -24.89
N LYS A 46 -26.75 -9.21 -25.42
CA LYS A 46 -26.30 -9.37 -26.83
C LYS A 46 -24.78 -9.50 -27.05
N ALA A 47 -24.02 -9.98 -26.06
CA ALA A 47 -22.69 -10.52 -26.32
C ALA A 47 -22.74 -12.04 -26.05
N ARG A 48 -22.91 -12.81 -27.13
CA ARG A 48 -22.76 -14.27 -27.15
C ARG A 48 -21.30 -14.60 -26.81
N ASP A 49 -21.13 -15.58 -25.94
CA ASP A 49 -19.92 -16.36 -25.65
C ASP A 49 -18.66 -15.59 -25.20
N GLY A 50 -18.48 -15.55 -23.88
CA GLY A 50 -17.26 -15.10 -23.23
C GLY A 50 -17.53 -14.76 -21.78
N ILE A 51 -16.89 -15.46 -20.85
CA ILE A 51 -17.03 -15.25 -19.41
C ILE A 51 -16.55 -13.82 -19.11
N ALA A 52 -17.47 -12.87 -19.08
CA ALA A 52 -17.18 -11.50 -18.67
C ALA A 52 -16.55 -11.55 -17.27
N LYS A 53 -15.30 -11.09 -17.14
CA LYS A 53 -14.54 -11.02 -15.87
C LYS A 53 -15.39 -10.30 -14.80
N THR A 54 -16.21 -11.02 -14.04
CA THR A 54 -16.91 -10.47 -12.87
C THR A 54 -15.99 -10.59 -11.67
N SER A 55 -15.03 -9.69 -11.58
CA SER A 55 -14.15 -9.59 -10.42
C SER A 55 -14.94 -9.00 -9.24
N SER A 56 -14.92 -9.67 -8.08
CA SER A 56 -15.54 -9.23 -6.82
C SER A 56 -14.80 -8.06 -6.14
N MET A 57 -13.84 -7.44 -6.83
CA MET A 57 -12.93 -6.43 -6.32
C MET A 57 -13.58 -5.12 -5.85
N TRP A 58 -14.86 -4.90 -6.14
CA TRP A 58 -15.59 -3.74 -5.63
C TRP A 58 -15.65 -3.73 -4.09
N VAL A 59 -15.74 -4.91 -3.45
CA VAL A 59 -15.73 -5.04 -1.99
C VAL A 59 -14.41 -4.50 -1.43
N LEU A 60 -13.29 -4.90 -2.04
CA LEU A 60 -11.96 -4.45 -1.63
C LEU A 60 -11.80 -2.93 -1.83
N THR A 61 -12.31 -2.37 -2.93
CA THR A 61 -12.28 -0.92 -3.15
C THR A 61 -13.10 -0.18 -2.09
N VAL A 62 -14.30 -0.66 -1.75
CA VAL A 62 -15.15 -0.04 -0.72
C VAL A 62 -14.49 -0.13 0.66
N VAL A 63 -13.98 -1.29 1.05
CA VAL A 63 -13.27 -1.48 2.33
C VAL A 63 -12.05 -0.55 2.42
N MET A 64 -11.28 -0.43 1.34
CA MET A 64 -10.12 0.47 1.29
C MET A 64 -10.52 1.94 1.45
N VAL A 65 -11.56 2.38 0.75
CA VAL A 65 -12.04 3.78 0.85
C VAL A 65 -12.53 4.09 2.26
N LEU A 66 -13.25 3.17 2.90
CA LEU A 66 -13.69 3.32 4.30
C LEU A 66 -12.50 3.39 5.25
N PHE A 67 -11.51 2.51 5.09
CA PHE A 67 -10.31 2.51 5.92
C PHE A 67 -9.47 3.77 5.74
N MET A 68 -9.31 4.25 4.50
CA MET A 68 -8.65 5.52 4.21
C MET A 68 -9.41 6.68 4.84
N ALA A 69 -10.72 6.76 4.66
CA ALA A 69 -11.53 7.81 5.27
C ALA A 69 -11.39 7.83 6.80
N PHE A 70 -11.46 6.66 7.44
CA PHE A 70 -11.23 6.51 8.88
C PHE A 70 -9.83 6.99 9.29
N SER A 71 -8.79 6.58 8.55
CA SER A 71 -7.40 6.99 8.83
C SER A 71 -7.17 8.49 8.67
N PHE A 72 -7.75 9.13 7.64
CA PHE A 72 -7.62 10.57 7.43
C PHE A 72 -8.35 11.38 8.50
N VAL A 73 -9.57 10.97 8.87
CA VAL A 73 -10.31 11.60 9.97
C VAL A 73 -9.56 11.45 11.29
N GLY A 74 -9.04 10.25 11.58
CA GLY A 74 -8.21 10.00 12.76
C GLY A 74 -6.94 10.84 12.79
N LEU A 75 -6.24 10.96 11.67
CA LEU A 75 -5.07 11.83 11.55
C LEU A 75 -5.44 13.30 11.78
N SER A 76 -6.50 13.80 11.15
CA SER A 76 -6.96 15.18 11.34
C SER A 76 -7.34 15.47 12.79
N ARG A 77 -7.98 14.53 13.48
CA ARG A 77 -8.24 14.62 14.92
C ARG A 77 -6.94 14.76 15.71
N ASN A 78 -5.97 13.89 15.47
CA ASN A 78 -4.69 13.94 16.18
C ASN A 78 -3.93 15.24 15.91
N VAL A 79 -3.97 15.79 14.69
CA VAL A 79 -3.36 17.09 14.37
C VAL A 79 -3.96 18.19 15.25
N VAL A 80 -5.29 18.31 15.33
CA VAL A 80 -5.94 19.35 16.14
C VAL A 80 -5.61 19.19 17.63
N LEU A 81 -5.69 17.96 18.16
CA LEU A 81 -5.43 17.69 19.57
C LEU A 81 -3.96 17.90 19.95
N ASN A 82 -3.01 17.41 19.16
CA ASN A 82 -1.59 17.60 19.41
C ASN A 82 -1.19 19.08 19.35
N MET A 83 -1.70 19.81 18.35
CA MET A 83 -1.45 21.24 18.25
C MET A 83 -2.08 22.00 19.43
N GLY A 84 -3.27 21.61 19.87
CA GLY A 84 -3.89 22.16 21.08
C GLY A 84 -3.03 21.93 22.32
N CYS A 85 -2.47 20.74 22.47
CA CYS A 85 -1.60 20.41 23.60
C CYS A 85 -0.25 21.15 23.58
N HIS A 86 0.40 21.29 22.43
CA HIS A 86 1.77 21.80 22.33
C HIS A 86 1.92 23.28 21.96
N LEU A 87 0.90 23.90 21.34
CA LEU A 87 0.95 25.33 20.98
C LEU A 87 0.36 26.22 22.07
N VAL A 88 -0.58 25.69 22.86
CA VAL A 88 -1.23 26.42 23.95
C VAL A 88 -0.44 26.21 25.23
N ALA A 89 0.18 27.28 25.74
CA ALA A 89 1.05 27.22 26.92
C ALA A 89 0.31 26.74 28.18
N ASP A 90 -0.97 27.09 28.32
CA ASP A 90 -1.80 26.81 29.50
C ASP A 90 -2.73 25.59 29.34
N SER A 91 -2.48 24.71 28.36
CA SER A 91 -3.38 23.56 28.15
C SER A 91 -3.26 22.56 29.31
N ALA A 92 -4.41 22.08 29.81
CA ALA A 92 -4.48 21.01 30.81
C ALA A 92 -4.05 19.64 30.26
N CYS A 93 -3.60 19.57 29.00
CA CYS A 93 -3.00 18.38 28.40
C CYS A 93 -1.83 17.83 29.25
N HIS A 94 -1.07 18.71 29.88
CA HIS A 94 0.13 18.37 30.62
C HIS A 94 -0.22 17.88 32.02
N VAL A 95 -0.44 16.57 32.16
CA VAL A 95 -0.62 15.94 33.47
C VAL A 95 0.76 15.52 33.99
N VAL A 96 1.11 15.99 35.19
CA VAL A 96 2.28 15.52 35.94
C VAL A 96 1.82 14.34 36.80
N GLU A 97 2.25 13.13 36.47
CA GLU A 97 2.00 11.95 37.32
C GLU A 97 2.83 12.03 38.62
N LYS A 98 2.46 11.23 39.63
CA LYS A 98 3.06 11.28 40.99
C LYS A 98 4.56 10.92 41.02
N ASP A 99 5.08 10.35 39.94
CA ASP A 99 6.48 10.00 39.70
C ASP A 99 7.28 11.10 38.98
N GLY A 100 6.64 12.22 38.61
CA GLY A 100 7.27 13.34 37.93
C GLY A 100 7.39 13.17 36.41
N GLU A 101 6.88 12.08 35.82
CA GLU A 101 6.80 11.95 34.37
C GLU A 101 5.60 12.73 33.82
N ARG A 102 5.86 13.58 32.81
CA ARG A 102 4.85 14.39 32.13
C ARG A 102 4.24 13.57 30.99
N ARG A 103 2.94 13.27 31.07
CA ARG A 103 2.20 12.60 29.99
C ARG A 103 1.12 13.51 29.43
N ASP A 104 1.06 13.57 28.10
CA ASP A 104 0.09 14.36 27.36
C ASP A 104 -1.25 13.61 27.30
N ASN A 105 -2.28 14.14 27.98
CA ASN A 105 -3.61 13.55 27.98
C ASN A 105 -4.51 14.24 26.94
N MET A 106 -4.59 13.61 25.76
CA MET A 106 -5.40 14.12 24.63
C MET A 106 -6.92 14.17 24.93
N GLU A 107 -7.42 13.44 25.92
CA GLU A 107 -8.84 13.50 26.30
C GLU A 107 -9.18 14.82 27.01
N LEU A 108 -8.25 15.35 27.82
CA LEU A 108 -8.42 16.64 28.48
C LEU A 108 -8.43 17.78 27.46
N THR A 109 -7.48 17.79 26.53
CA THR A 109 -7.46 18.79 25.43
C THR A 109 -8.72 18.72 24.58
N ALA A 110 -9.23 17.52 24.31
CA ALA A 110 -10.48 17.37 23.56
C ALA A 110 -11.67 18.00 24.30
N ALA A 111 -11.72 17.88 25.64
CA ALA A 111 -12.76 18.51 26.46
C ALA A 111 -12.60 20.05 26.50
N GLU A 112 -11.38 20.56 26.64
CA GLU A 112 -11.08 22.00 26.62
C GLU A 112 -11.56 22.66 25.32
N LEU A 113 -11.19 22.07 24.18
CA LEU A 113 -11.54 22.60 22.86
C LEU A 113 -13.05 22.63 22.61
N HIS A 114 -13.81 21.72 23.22
CA HIS A 114 -15.27 21.73 23.12
C HIS A 114 -15.94 22.80 23.98
N GLN A 115 -15.27 23.30 25.02
CA GLN A 115 -15.84 24.23 25.99
C GLN A 115 -15.52 25.70 25.68
N ALA A 116 -14.40 25.96 25.00
CA ALA A 116 -13.91 27.31 24.73
C ALA A 116 -13.49 27.49 23.26
N PRO A 117 -13.59 28.72 22.72
CA PRO A 117 -13.04 29.03 21.40
C PRO A 117 -11.51 28.82 21.39
N PHE A 118 -10.98 28.53 20.21
CA PHE A 118 -9.56 28.24 20.06
C PHE A 118 -8.70 29.46 20.43
N GLN A 119 -7.67 29.22 21.25
CA GLN A 119 -6.69 30.25 21.57
C GLN A 119 -5.94 30.71 20.31
N PRO A 120 -5.44 31.96 20.27
CA PRO A 120 -4.80 32.54 19.07
C PRO A 120 -3.67 31.70 18.49
N GLU A 121 -2.86 31.07 19.35
CA GLU A 121 -1.72 30.22 19.00
C GLU A 121 -2.18 28.99 18.20
N LEU A 122 -3.24 28.34 18.68
CA LEU A 122 -3.85 27.21 17.99
C LEU A 122 -4.51 27.66 16.68
N ALA A 123 -5.21 28.80 16.69
CA ALA A 123 -5.86 29.33 15.50
C ALA A 123 -4.85 29.67 14.38
N HIS A 124 -3.70 30.26 14.72
CA HIS A 124 -2.62 30.53 13.77
C HIS A 124 -2.02 29.23 13.21
N GLY A 125 -1.75 28.25 14.07
CA GLY A 125 -1.26 26.94 13.66
C GLY A 125 -2.23 26.22 12.72
N LEU A 126 -3.54 26.21 13.04
CA LEU A 126 -4.55 25.59 12.18
C LEU A 126 -4.72 26.34 10.86
N THR A 127 -4.54 27.67 10.84
CA THR A 127 -4.51 28.45 9.60
C THR A 127 -3.36 28.03 8.71
N MET A 128 -2.18 27.74 9.26
CA MET A 128 -1.06 27.16 8.52
C MET A 128 -1.46 25.82 7.90
N VAL A 129 -2.07 24.92 8.67
CA VAL A 129 -2.49 23.59 8.20
C VAL A 129 -3.44 23.70 7.02
N ILE A 130 -4.50 24.51 7.13
CA ILE A 130 -5.47 24.71 6.03
C ILE A 130 -4.77 25.31 4.81
N THR A 131 -3.86 26.27 5.02
CA THR A 131 -3.11 26.92 3.93
C THR A 131 -2.21 25.94 3.18
N VAL A 132 -1.45 25.10 3.91
CA VAL A 132 -0.61 24.05 3.34
C VAL A 132 -1.46 23.04 2.57
N LEU A 133 -2.60 22.62 3.12
CA LEU A 133 -3.53 21.71 2.44
C LEU A 133 -4.16 22.33 1.18
N CYS A 134 -4.46 23.62 1.19
CA CYS A 134 -4.87 24.36 -0.01
C CYS A 134 -3.75 24.37 -1.06
N GLY A 135 -2.49 24.55 -0.63
CA GLY A 135 -1.32 24.42 -1.49
C GLY A 135 -1.19 23.03 -2.10
N ILE A 136 -1.40 21.97 -1.31
CA ILE A 136 -1.42 20.58 -1.80
C ILE A 136 -2.54 20.37 -2.83
N ALA A 137 -3.73 20.95 -2.61
CA ALA A 137 -4.86 20.89 -3.54
C ALA A 137 -4.57 21.56 -4.90
N VAL A 138 -3.53 22.39 -4.99
CA VAL A 138 -3.01 23.02 -6.22
C VAL A 138 -1.85 22.20 -6.80
N LEU A 139 -0.82 21.93 -5.99
CA LEU A 139 0.45 21.36 -6.42
C LEU A 139 0.34 19.88 -6.83
N LEU A 140 -0.46 19.08 -6.12
CA LEU A 140 -0.55 17.65 -6.38
C LEU A 140 -1.27 17.35 -7.73
N PRO A 141 -2.38 18.02 -8.07
CA PRO A 141 -2.94 17.94 -9.43
C PRO A 141 -2.00 18.45 -10.53
N LEU A 142 -1.23 19.52 -10.27
CA LEU A 142 -0.24 20.06 -11.21
C LEU A 142 0.91 19.07 -11.48
N GLY A 143 1.47 18.46 -10.44
CA GLY A 143 2.56 17.49 -10.58
C GLY A 143 2.14 16.14 -11.16
N SER A 144 0.87 15.76 -11.00
CA SER A 144 0.35 14.45 -11.45
C SER A 144 -0.12 14.42 -12.92
N LYS A 145 -0.33 15.58 -13.56
CA LYS A 145 -0.65 15.66 -15.00
C LYS A 145 0.58 15.99 -15.83
N GLU A 146 0.72 15.39 -17.01
CA GLU A 146 1.73 15.83 -18.00
C GLU A 146 1.47 17.28 -18.42
N LEU A 147 2.23 18.23 -17.85
CA LEU A 147 2.11 19.66 -18.17
C LEU A 147 2.45 19.95 -19.64
N ALA A 148 3.26 19.09 -20.26
CA ALA A 148 3.64 19.19 -21.66
C ALA A 148 2.56 18.74 -22.65
N GLN A 149 1.60 17.89 -22.24
CA GLN A 149 0.47 17.52 -23.10
C GLN A 149 -0.65 18.56 -22.95
N PRO A 150 -1.10 19.22 -24.04
CA PRO A 150 -2.32 19.99 -24.03
C PRO A 150 -3.47 19.15 -23.48
N ASP A 151 -4.16 19.66 -22.45
CA ASP A 151 -5.50 19.19 -22.12
C ASP A 151 -6.32 19.44 -23.42
N TRP A 152 -6.65 18.36 -24.15
CA TRP A 152 -7.34 18.33 -25.46
C TRP A 152 -8.55 19.28 -25.57
N ASP A 153 -9.11 19.67 -24.42
CA ASP A 153 -10.14 20.68 -24.26
C ASP A 153 -9.72 22.10 -24.69
N MET A 154 -8.47 22.55 -24.48
CA MET A 154 -8.07 23.95 -24.78
C MET A 154 -8.09 24.29 -26.27
N GLU A 155 -7.68 23.36 -27.13
CA GLU A 155 -7.70 23.55 -28.58
C GLU A 155 -9.14 23.59 -29.11
N TRP A 156 -10.02 22.76 -28.55
CA TRP A 156 -11.43 22.68 -28.93
C TRP A 156 -12.27 23.84 -28.36
N LEU A 157 -11.95 24.33 -27.16
CA LEU A 157 -12.65 25.46 -26.53
C LEU A 157 -12.61 26.71 -27.42
N VAL A 158 -11.50 26.96 -28.13
CA VAL A 158 -11.39 28.10 -29.06
C VAL A 158 -12.24 27.92 -30.32
N THR A 159 -12.60 26.69 -30.69
CA THR A 159 -13.43 26.39 -31.86
C THR A 159 -14.93 26.48 -31.60
N MET A 160 -15.35 26.56 -30.33
CA MET A 160 -16.76 26.66 -29.96
C MET A 160 -17.28 28.09 -30.23
N PRO A 161 -18.52 28.25 -30.71
CA PRO A 161 -19.14 29.56 -30.97
C PRO A 161 -19.62 30.21 -29.66
N VAL A 162 -18.72 30.32 -28.67
CA VAL A 162 -18.99 30.86 -27.33
C VAL A 162 -17.86 31.82 -26.98
N GLU A 163 -18.18 32.91 -26.28
CA GLU A 163 -17.15 33.87 -25.86
C GLU A 163 -16.07 33.22 -24.99
N ARG A 164 -14.81 33.64 -25.20
CA ARG A 164 -13.64 33.18 -24.43
C ARG A 164 -13.83 33.39 -22.92
N SER A 165 -14.50 34.47 -22.54
CA SER A 165 -14.89 34.81 -21.16
C SER A 165 -15.68 33.67 -20.50
N THR A 166 -16.76 33.21 -21.15
CA THR A 166 -17.66 32.15 -20.69
C THR A 166 -16.92 30.81 -20.59
N LEU A 167 -16.01 30.54 -21.52
CA LEU A 167 -15.22 29.31 -21.53
C LEU A 167 -14.25 29.24 -20.34
N LEU A 168 -13.61 30.37 -19.98
CA LEU A 168 -12.73 30.46 -18.80
C LEU A 168 -13.50 30.26 -17.50
N TRP A 169 -14.68 30.87 -17.36
CA TRP A 169 -15.55 30.67 -16.20
C TRP A 169 -16.05 29.22 -16.10
N GLY A 170 -16.43 28.62 -17.23
CA GLY A 170 -16.82 27.22 -17.28
C GLY A 170 -15.70 26.28 -16.87
N ARG A 171 -14.46 26.56 -17.31
CA ARG A 171 -13.28 25.78 -16.96
C ARG A 171 -12.91 25.88 -15.48
N LEU A 172 -13.04 27.08 -14.90
CA LEU A 172 -12.83 27.28 -13.47
C LEU A 172 -13.80 26.40 -12.67
N LEU A 173 -15.11 26.52 -12.93
CA LEU A 173 -16.15 25.73 -12.27
C LEU A 173 -15.96 24.22 -12.46
N GLU A 174 -15.63 23.79 -13.68
CA GLU A 174 -15.31 22.40 -13.98
C GLU A 174 -14.15 21.90 -13.10
N ARG A 175 -13.02 22.62 -13.09
CA ARG A 175 -11.82 22.24 -12.33
C ARG A 175 -12.06 22.27 -10.82
N SER A 176 -12.88 23.19 -10.31
CA SER A 176 -13.28 23.22 -8.90
C SER A 176 -14.08 21.97 -8.52
N ALA A 177 -15.13 21.64 -9.29
CA ALA A 177 -15.99 20.50 -9.02
C ALA A 177 -15.29 19.15 -9.22
N ALA A 178 -14.26 19.12 -10.07
CA ALA A 178 -13.48 17.93 -10.38
C ALA A 178 -12.24 17.72 -9.47
N ASN A 179 -11.97 18.63 -8.52
CA ASN A 179 -10.79 18.58 -7.64
C ASN A 179 -10.97 17.61 -6.45
N PHE A 180 -11.09 16.31 -6.74
CA PHE A 180 -11.20 15.28 -5.71
C PHE A 180 -10.02 15.28 -4.74
N THR A 181 -8.81 15.56 -5.22
CA THR A 181 -7.62 15.65 -4.38
C THR A 181 -7.78 16.71 -3.30
N GLY A 182 -8.24 17.91 -3.67
CA GLY A 182 -8.56 18.97 -2.73
C GLY A 182 -9.69 18.61 -1.78
N MET A 183 -10.76 17.98 -2.29
CA MET A 183 -11.87 17.51 -1.44
C MET A 183 -11.39 16.52 -0.38
N PHE A 184 -10.60 15.51 -0.75
CA PHE A 184 -10.08 14.52 0.18
C PHE A 184 -9.06 15.10 1.18
N ALA A 185 -8.26 16.08 0.76
CA ALA A 185 -7.26 16.71 1.62
C ALA A 185 -7.87 17.69 2.64
N LEU A 186 -8.88 18.46 2.23
CA LEU A 186 -9.45 19.55 3.04
C LEU A 186 -10.70 19.13 3.84
N LEU A 187 -11.50 18.19 3.37
CA LEU A 187 -12.77 17.83 4.04
C LEU A 187 -12.57 17.27 5.45
N PRO A 188 -11.70 16.27 5.70
CA PRO A 188 -11.49 15.74 7.05
C PRO A 188 -10.98 16.79 8.07
N PRO A 189 -9.94 17.59 7.78
CA PRO A 189 -9.45 18.59 8.74
C PRO A 189 -10.46 19.72 8.98
N LEU A 190 -11.12 20.24 7.93
CA LEU A 190 -12.18 21.24 8.10
C LEU A 190 -13.35 20.68 8.93
N GLY A 191 -13.72 19.42 8.73
CA GLY A 191 -14.77 18.75 9.49
C GLY A 191 -14.42 18.57 10.96
N ILE A 192 -13.18 18.15 11.26
CA ILE A 192 -12.70 18.01 12.64
C ILE A 192 -12.56 19.37 13.33
N ILE A 193 -12.03 20.38 12.65
CA ILE A 193 -11.96 21.75 13.17
C ILE A 193 -13.36 22.22 13.54
N ALA A 194 -14.33 22.12 12.61
CA ALA A 194 -15.71 22.51 12.85
C ALA A 194 -16.37 21.71 14.00
N TRP A 195 -16.02 20.43 14.15
CA TRP A 195 -16.49 19.59 15.25
C TRP A 195 -16.01 20.11 16.60
N TYR A 196 -14.71 20.40 16.72
CA TYR A 196 -14.12 20.97 17.93
C TYR A 196 -14.48 22.46 18.13
N SER A 197 -14.93 23.18 17.09
CA SER A 197 -15.52 24.52 17.24
C SER A 197 -16.90 24.54 17.91
N GLY A 198 -17.48 23.39 18.28
CA GLY A 198 -18.79 23.31 18.91
C GLY A 198 -19.98 23.24 17.93
N LEU A 199 -19.76 23.10 16.63
CA LEU A 199 -20.84 22.99 15.62
C LEU A 199 -21.52 21.60 15.62
N GLY A 200 -20.95 20.61 16.31
CA GLY A 200 -21.51 19.26 16.44
C GLY A 200 -21.90 18.63 15.10
N TRP A 201 -23.17 18.22 14.96
CA TRP A 201 -23.68 17.59 13.73
C TRP A 201 -23.71 18.51 12.50
N PHE A 202 -23.56 19.83 12.66
CA PHE A 202 -23.43 20.77 11.55
C PHE A 202 -22.00 20.87 11.01
N ALA A 203 -21.01 20.27 11.68
CA ALA A 203 -19.61 20.31 11.27
C ALA A 203 -19.36 19.84 9.81
N PRO A 204 -19.97 18.75 9.31
CA PRO A 204 -19.81 18.36 7.91
C PRO A 204 -20.37 19.38 6.93
N LEU A 205 -21.48 20.06 7.28
CA LEU A 205 -22.09 21.10 6.44
C LEU A 205 -21.22 22.36 6.40
N ALA A 206 -20.65 22.76 7.53
CA ALA A 206 -19.70 23.86 7.61
C ALA A 206 -18.43 23.58 6.79
N ALA A 207 -17.90 22.35 6.87
CA ALA A 207 -16.75 21.94 6.07
C ALA A 207 -17.05 21.95 4.55
N LEU A 208 -18.25 21.50 4.15
CA LEU A 208 -18.70 21.57 2.75
C LEU A 208 -18.87 23.02 2.27
N ALA A 209 -19.40 23.91 3.11
CA ALA A 209 -19.53 25.32 2.80
C ALA A 209 -18.15 25.98 2.59
N ALA A 210 -17.18 25.68 3.45
CA ALA A 210 -15.80 26.14 3.29
C ALA A 210 -15.15 25.62 2.00
N LEU A 211 -15.37 24.36 1.63
CA LEU A 211 -14.87 23.78 0.38
C LEU A 211 -15.41 24.46 -0.88
N ILE A 212 -16.69 24.86 -0.87
CA ILE A 212 -17.32 25.59 -1.98
C ILE A 212 -16.57 26.90 -2.27
N VAL A 213 -15.93 27.50 -1.28
CA VAL A 213 -15.13 28.73 -1.44
C VAL A 213 -13.66 28.45 -1.75
N LEU A 214 -13.03 27.50 -1.04
CA LEU A 214 -11.59 27.23 -1.16
C LEU A 214 -11.22 26.50 -2.46
N LEU A 215 -12.04 25.55 -2.94
CA LEU A 215 -11.74 24.78 -4.15
C LEU A 215 -11.71 25.63 -5.43
N PRO A 216 -12.60 26.62 -5.64
CA PRO A 216 -12.47 27.59 -6.71
C PRO A 216 -11.16 28.36 -6.71
N LEU A 217 -10.68 28.80 -5.55
CA LEU A 217 -9.40 29.50 -5.43
C LEU A 217 -8.22 28.58 -5.78
N ALA A 218 -8.25 27.33 -5.31
CA ALA A 218 -7.24 26.34 -5.69
C ALA A 218 -7.28 26.03 -7.21
N ALA A 219 -8.47 25.88 -7.79
CA ALA A 219 -8.65 25.65 -9.22
C ALA A 219 -8.19 26.85 -10.06
N LEU A 220 -8.38 28.07 -9.57
CA LEU A 220 -7.89 29.30 -10.19
C LEU A 220 -6.37 29.32 -10.24
N LEU A 221 -5.71 29.11 -9.10
CA LEU A 221 -4.25 29.08 -8.99
C LEU A 221 -3.64 27.99 -9.87
N HIS A 222 -4.23 26.78 -9.86
CA HIS A 222 -3.84 25.71 -10.76
C HIS A 222 -3.97 26.16 -12.22
N THR A 223 -5.10 26.75 -12.63
CA THR A 223 -5.32 27.13 -14.02
C THR A 223 -4.41 28.27 -14.48
N LEU A 224 -4.15 29.24 -13.60
CA LEU A 224 -3.17 30.29 -13.85
C LEU A 224 -1.75 29.73 -14.00
N ALA A 225 -1.34 28.83 -13.12
CA ALA A 225 -0.04 28.17 -13.20
C ALA A 225 0.06 27.33 -14.50
N ASP A 226 -0.89 26.43 -14.74
CA ASP A 226 -0.90 25.55 -15.92
C ASP A 226 -0.90 26.35 -17.23
N THR A 227 -1.72 27.40 -17.33
CA THR A 227 -1.80 28.22 -18.55
C THR A 227 -0.59 29.14 -18.70
N GLY A 228 -0.18 29.81 -17.63
CA GLY A 228 0.98 30.70 -17.61
C GLY A 228 2.28 29.98 -17.97
N LEU A 229 2.54 28.83 -17.31
CA LEU A 229 3.73 28.03 -17.54
C LEU A 229 3.82 27.53 -18.98
N ARG A 230 2.69 27.11 -19.58
CA ARG A 230 2.66 26.60 -20.97
C ARG A 230 2.99 27.65 -22.01
N MET A 231 2.65 28.91 -21.77
CA MET A 231 2.96 29.97 -22.72
C MET A 231 4.43 30.41 -22.61
N TRP A 232 5.02 30.31 -21.41
CA TRP A 232 6.35 30.86 -21.13
C TRP A 232 7.47 29.84 -21.29
N LEU A 233 7.18 28.54 -21.08
CA LEU A 233 8.20 27.50 -21.03
C LEU A 233 8.05 26.48 -22.18
N PRO A 234 9.15 26.02 -22.79
CA PRO A 234 9.14 24.90 -23.73
C PRO A 234 8.78 23.58 -23.03
N ALA A 235 8.29 22.60 -23.80
CA ALA A 235 7.83 21.30 -23.30
C ALA A 235 8.85 20.56 -22.41
N SER A 236 10.15 20.68 -22.70
CA SER A 236 11.23 20.08 -21.89
C SER A 236 11.34 20.71 -20.49
N GLN A 237 11.16 22.04 -20.39
CA GLN A 237 11.18 22.75 -19.11
C GLN A 237 9.89 22.50 -18.32
N LEU A 238 8.74 22.38 -18.99
CA LEU A 238 7.48 21.99 -18.38
C LEU A 238 7.56 20.61 -17.72
N ARG A 239 8.19 19.62 -18.39
CA ARG A 239 8.44 18.30 -17.82
C ARG A 239 9.33 18.35 -16.58
N ASN A 240 10.37 19.20 -16.58
CA ASN A 240 11.22 19.38 -15.39
C ASN A 240 10.45 20.03 -14.24
N LEU A 241 9.65 21.06 -14.54
CA LEU A 241 8.85 21.75 -13.53
C LEU A 241 7.76 20.85 -12.95
N GLN A 242 7.17 19.98 -13.76
CA GLN A 242 6.25 18.94 -13.28
C GLN A 242 6.94 18.01 -12.26
N ALA A 243 8.16 17.56 -12.58
CA ALA A 243 8.93 16.72 -11.67
C ALA A 243 9.21 17.43 -10.33
N VAL A 244 9.58 18.72 -10.39
CA VAL A 244 9.84 19.56 -9.22
C VAL A 244 8.57 19.80 -8.39
N THR A 245 7.46 20.17 -9.01
CA THR A 245 6.18 20.41 -8.31
C THR A 245 5.64 19.14 -7.66
N GLY A 246 5.77 17.99 -8.35
CA GLY A 246 5.49 16.68 -7.76
C GLY A 246 6.37 16.40 -6.55
N LEU A 247 7.67 16.69 -6.63
CA LEU A 247 8.63 16.49 -5.55
C LEU A 247 8.31 17.34 -4.31
N PHE A 248 7.90 18.60 -4.48
CA PHE A 248 7.56 19.50 -3.37
C PHE A 248 6.22 19.19 -2.71
N SER A 249 5.27 18.59 -3.44
CA SER A 249 3.94 18.28 -2.88
C SER A 249 3.98 17.20 -1.78
N MET A 250 4.93 16.26 -1.86
CA MET A 250 5.03 15.14 -0.92
C MET A 250 5.57 15.54 0.47
N PRO A 251 6.67 16.31 0.59
CA PRO A 251 7.12 16.87 1.87
C PRO A 251 6.03 17.67 2.59
N LEU A 252 5.24 18.48 1.87
CA LEU A 252 4.13 19.24 2.48
C LEU A 252 3.07 18.33 3.11
N MET A 253 2.77 17.18 2.48
CA MET A 253 1.86 16.20 3.06
C MET A 253 2.45 15.58 4.34
N TYR A 254 3.74 15.23 4.32
CA TYR A 254 4.41 14.70 5.52
C TYR A 254 4.57 15.72 6.64
N PHE A 255 4.75 17.00 6.30
CA PHE A 255 4.76 18.10 7.25
C PHE A 255 3.43 18.17 8.02
N VAL A 256 2.29 18.11 7.32
CA VAL A 256 0.97 18.07 7.96
C VAL A 256 0.75 16.76 8.74
N MET A 257 1.19 15.62 8.21
CA MET A 257 1.08 14.34 8.92
C MET A 257 1.88 14.32 10.23
N ALA A 258 3.07 14.94 10.25
CA ALA A 258 3.95 14.98 11.42
C ALA A 258 3.30 15.70 12.62
N LEU A 259 2.46 16.71 12.36
CA LEU A 259 1.68 17.38 13.41
C LEU A 259 0.72 16.42 14.15
N GLY A 260 0.29 15.34 13.49
CA GLY A 260 -0.63 14.35 14.06
C GLY A 260 0.04 13.16 14.76
N MET A 261 1.38 13.13 14.85
CA MET A 261 2.13 12.03 15.47
C MET A 261 2.33 12.29 16.97
N PRO A 262 2.27 11.25 17.84
CA PRO A 262 2.64 11.38 19.25
C PRO A 262 4.12 11.80 19.37
N GLY A 263 4.40 12.95 20.00
CA GLY A 263 5.75 13.53 20.06
C GLY A 263 6.16 14.25 18.78
N ALA A 264 5.28 15.08 18.22
CA ALA A 264 5.60 15.91 17.05
C ALA A 264 6.88 16.74 17.28
N SER A 265 7.73 16.82 16.26
CA SER A 265 9.03 17.48 16.41
C SER A 265 8.88 18.95 16.78
N GLY A 266 9.78 19.44 17.65
CA GLY A 266 9.87 20.87 17.98
C GLY A 266 9.91 21.72 16.72
N PHE A 267 10.65 21.29 15.69
CA PHE A 267 10.74 21.97 14.39
C PHE A 267 9.38 22.26 13.75
N VAL A 268 8.51 21.26 13.59
CA VAL A 268 7.21 21.46 12.91
C VAL A 268 6.28 22.33 13.78
N MET A 269 6.36 22.18 15.10
CA MET A 269 5.59 22.99 16.05
C MET A 269 6.09 24.45 16.09
N ASP A 270 7.40 24.69 15.96
CA ASP A 270 7.98 26.03 15.88
C ASP A 270 7.49 26.78 14.63
N TRP A 271 7.39 26.07 13.50
CA TRP A 271 6.79 26.62 12.28
C TRP A 271 5.31 26.98 12.45
N ALA A 272 4.55 26.17 13.19
CA ALA A 272 3.16 26.48 13.50
C ALA A 272 3.05 27.72 14.42
N ARG A 273 3.93 27.86 15.42
CA ARG A 273 3.97 29.05 16.31
C ARG A 273 4.42 30.31 15.57
N ALA A 274 5.37 30.19 14.65
CA ALA A 274 5.93 31.31 13.89
C ALA A 274 5.10 31.67 12.64
N PHE A 275 3.96 31.00 12.41
CA PHE A 275 3.17 31.25 11.20
C PHE A 275 2.61 32.69 11.20
N PRO A 276 2.70 33.44 10.08
CA PRO A 276 2.42 34.87 10.11
C PRO A 276 0.98 35.20 10.46
N ALA A 277 0.77 36.13 11.40
CA ALA A 277 -0.57 36.55 11.83
C ALA A 277 -1.43 37.11 10.69
N TRP A 278 -0.83 37.75 9.69
CA TRP A 278 -1.56 38.27 8.52
C TRP A 278 -2.23 37.15 7.71
N ALA A 279 -1.76 35.90 7.81
CA ALA A 279 -2.36 34.78 7.12
C ALA A 279 -3.78 34.46 7.61
N SER A 280 -4.15 34.91 8.82
CA SER A 280 -5.54 34.84 9.31
C SER A 280 -6.52 35.63 8.44
N TRP A 281 -6.05 36.65 7.70
CA TRP A 281 -6.83 37.46 6.77
C TRP A 281 -6.92 36.87 5.36
N THR A 282 -6.32 35.71 5.12
CA THR A 282 -6.45 34.98 3.87
C THR A 282 -7.71 34.11 3.88
N PRO A 283 -8.20 33.62 2.72
CA PRO A 283 -9.40 32.78 2.68
C PRO A 283 -9.34 31.55 3.61
N PRO A 284 -8.21 30.81 3.72
CA PRO A 284 -8.04 29.76 4.74
C PRO A 284 -8.26 30.23 6.19
N GLY A 285 -7.71 31.40 6.56
CA GLY A 285 -7.83 31.95 7.91
C GLY A 285 -9.24 32.48 8.20
N MET A 286 -9.87 33.11 7.21
CA MET A 286 -11.25 33.61 7.31
C MET A 286 -12.27 32.47 7.48
N VAL A 287 -12.03 31.31 6.86
CA VAL A 287 -12.83 30.09 7.12
C VAL A 287 -12.75 29.70 8.60
N LEU A 288 -11.55 29.72 9.19
CA LEU A 288 -11.37 29.38 10.59
C LEU A 288 -12.04 30.42 11.51
N GLN A 289 -11.89 31.71 11.22
CA GLN A 289 -12.58 32.78 11.96
C GLN A 289 -14.11 32.65 11.89
N ALA A 290 -14.65 32.29 10.72
CA ALA A 290 -16.09 32.04 10.57
C ALA A 290 -16.57 30.84 11.40
N MET A 291 -15.77 29.78 11.50
CA MET A 291 -16.10 28.58 12.28
C MET A 291 -15.95 28.80 13.79
N GLN A 292 -15.11 29.74 14.21
CA GLN A 292 -14.76 30.02 15.62
C GLN A 292 -15.40 31.33 16.14
N ALA A 293 -16.29 31.94 15.37
CA ALA A 293 -16.91 33.18 15.76
C ALA A 293 -17.76 32.98 17.04
N PRO A 294 -17.55 33.78 18.11
CA PRO A 294 -18.28 33.64 19.37
C PRO A 294 -19.76 34.06 19.26
N GLY A 295 -20.19 34.64 18.14
CA GLY A 295 -21.59 34.99 17.89
C GLY A 295 -21.93 35.11 16.41
N LEU A 296 -23.24 35.07 16.10
CA LEU A 296 -23.76 35.08 14.74
C LEU A 296 -23.30 36.30 13.92
N ALA A 297 -23.27 37.48 14.52
CA ALA A 297 -22.87 38.71 13.84
C ALA A 297 -21.42 38.65 13.33
N GLN A 298 -20.50 38.14 14.16
CA GLN A 298 -19.09 37.99 13.81
C GLN A 298 -18.89 36.87 12.79
N ALA A 299 -19.68 35.79 12.89
CA ALA A 299 -19.69 34.72 11.89
C ALA A 299 -20.12 35.26 10.52
N VAL A 300 -21.20 36.04 10.47
CA VAL A 300 -21.71 36.66 9.24
C VAL A 300 -20.68 37.63 8.66
N GLN A 301 -20.00 38.42 9.50
CA GLN A 301 -18.94 39.32 9.05
C GLN A 301 -17.76 38.56 8.42
N ALA A 302 -17.26 37.51 9.09
CA ALA A 302 -16.17 36.69 8.55
C ALA A 302 -16.58 35.99 7.24
N ILE A 303 -17.81 35.46 7.16
CA ILE A 303 -18.36 34.85 5.95
C ILE A 303 -18.49 35.89 4.82
N ALA A 304 -19.01 37.08 5.10
CA ALA A 304 -19.15 38.15 4.11
C ALA A 304 -17.79 38.58 3.56
N LEU A 305 -16.80 38.80 4.44
CA LEU A 305 -15.43 39.12 4.04
C LEU A 305 -14.79 38.01 3.21
N LEU A 306 -14.96 36.75 3.61
CA LEU A 306 -14.49 35.58 2.86
C LEU A 306 -15.08 35.53 1.45
N LEU A 307 -16.40 35.73 1.32
CA LEU A 307 -17.09 35.71 0.03
C LEU A 307 -16.65 36.86 -0.88
N VAL A 308 -16.52 38.07 -0.33
CA VAL A 308 -16.01 39.24 -1.07
C VAL A 308 -14.57 38.99 -1.53
N GLN A 309 -13.70 38.52 -0.63
CA GLN A 309 -12.31 38.22 -0.96
C GLN A 309 -12.21 37.15 -2.05
N ALA A 310 -12.99 36.06 -1.93
CA ALA A 310 -13.03 35.01 -2.94
C ALA A 310 -13.52 35.53 -4.29
N ALA A 311 -14.58 36.34 -4.31
CA ALA A 311 -15.11 36.94 -5.53
C ALA A 311 -14.08 37.86 -6.22
N VAL A 312 -13.40 38.72 -5.46
CA VAL A 312 -12.35 39.62 -5.97
C VAL A 312 -11.16 38.82 -6.53
N LEU A 313 -10.67 37.82 -5.80
CA LEU A 313 -9.56 36.98 -6.24
C LEU A 313 -9.91 36.20 -7.50
N ILE A 314 -11.11 35.62 -7.57
CA ILE A 314 -11.58 34.90 -8.75
C ILE A 314 -11.71 35.84 -9.95
N TRP A 315 -12.33 37.01 -9.76
CA TRP A 315 -12.46 38.00 -10.83
C TRP A 315 -11.10 38.47 -11.35
N ALA A 316 -10.18 38.82 -10.44
CA ALA A 316 -8.82 39.26 -10.79
C ALA A 316 -8.03 38.14 -11.51
N GLY A 317 -8.12 36.90 -11.05
CA GLY A 317 -7.46 35.78 -11.69
C GLY A 317 -8.06 35.44 -13.07
N VAL A 318 -9.38 35.57 -13.25
CA VAL A 318 -10.00 35.43 -14.58
C VAL A 318 -9.58 36.56 -15.51
N ALA A 319 -9.48 37.80 -15.02
CA ALA A 319 -8.94 38.92 -15.78
C ALA A 319 -7.47 38.68 -16.19
N LEU A 320 -6.65 38.16 -15.29
CA LEU A 320 -5.27 37.78 -15.57
C LEU A 320 -5.17 36.65 -16.61
N MET A 321 -6.02 35.63 -16.54
CA MET A 321 -6.10 34.57 -17.56
C MET A 321 -6.50 35.13 -18.94
N ARG A 322 -7.44 36.08 -18.99
CA ARG A 322 -7.80 36.77 -20.24
C ARG A 322 -6.62 37.53 -20.82
N TYR A 323 -5.88 38.24 -19.98
CA TYR A 323 -4.67 38.96 -20.39
C TYR A 323 -3.60 38.00 -20.92
N GLN A 324 -3.37 36.89 -20.21
CA GLN A 324 -2.43 35.83 -20.60
C GLN A 324 -2.77 35.24 -21.98
N LEU A 325 -4.05 34.97 -22.26
CA LEU A 325 -4.52 34.33 -23.49
C LEU A 325 -4.80 35.30 -24.65
N ARG A 326 -4.55 36.61 -24.49
CA ARG A 326 -4.86 37.62 -25.51
C ARG A 326 -4.12 37.38 -26.83
N ASN A 327 -2.91 36.81 -26.74
CA ASN A 327 -2.01 36.55 -27.88
C ASN A 327 -2.14 35.13 -28.44
N GLY A 328 -3.15 34.36 -28.02
CA GLY A 328 -3.36 32.97 -28.44
C GLY A 328 -3.09 31.95 -27.33
N VAL A 329 -3.45 30.69 -27.62
CA VAL A 329 -3.38 29.56 -26.66
C VAL A 329 -2.12 28.70 -26.85
N VAL A 330 -1.51 28.79 -28.03
CA VAL A 330 -0.31 28.05 -28.41
C VAL A 330 0.81 29.03 -28.66
N ASN A 331 1.95 28.86 -28.00
CA ASN A 331 3.14 29.60 -28.36
C ASN A 331 3.55 29.12 -29.78
N ALA A 332 3.34 29.94 -30.80
CA ALA A 332 3.59 29.62 -32.21
C ALA A 332 5.06 29.30 -32.54
N GLY A 333 5.95 29.26 -31.54
CA GLY A 333 7.40 29.19 -31.67
C GLY A 333 8.08 27.87 -31.33
N SER A 334 7.40 26.72 -31.26
CA SER A 334 8.13 25.44 -31.24
C SER A 334 7.39 24.31 -31.96
N ARG A 335 7.21 24.51 -33.28
CA ARG A 335 7.60 23.40 -34.16
C ARG A 335 8.99 23.01 -33.72
N GLU A 336 9.09 21.79 -33.22
CA GLU A 336 10.30 21.08 -32.88
C GLU A 336 11.26 21.27 -34.07
N SER A 337 12.06 22.34 -34.01
CA SER A 337 13.18 22.49 -34.91
C SER A 337 14.10 21.38 -34.45
N VAL A 338 14.03 20.31 -35.23
CA VAL A 338 15.02 19.26 -35.30
C VAL A 338 16.34 19.98 -35.59
N ARG A 339 16.95 20.59 -34.57
CA ARG A 339 18.37 20.86 -34.55
C ARG A 339 19.00 19.53 -34.22
N ARG A 340 18.92 18.64 -35.22
CA ARG A 340 19.79 17.48 -35.38
C ARG A 340 21.18 18.11 -35.46
N LYS A 341 21.82 18.35 -34.32
CA LYS A 341 23.27 18.31 -34.26
C LYS A 341 23.58 16.93 -34.82
N GLN A 342 24.08 16.88 -36.05
CA GLN A 342 24.74 15.68 -36.55
C GLN A 342 25.63 15.21 -35.40
N PRO A 343 25.56 13.93 -34.99
CA PRO A 343 26.62 13.43 -34.14
C PRO A 343 27.89 13.73 -34.92
N ALA A 344 28.79 14.53 -34.32
CA ALA A 344 30.16 14.50 -34.77
C ALA A 344 30.51 13.02 -34.82
N VAL A 345 30.93 12.54 -35.98
CA VAL A 345 31.57 11.24 -36.13
C VAL A 345 32.81 11.34 -35.27
N ALA A 346 32.65 11.05 -33.98
CA ALA A 346 33.75 10.91 -33.06
C ALA A 346 34.47 9.66 -33.55
N GLY A 347 35.68 9.88 -34.09
CA GLY A 347 36.58 8.81 -34.46
C GLY A 347 36.62 7.79 -33.33
N ASP A 348 36.33 6.55 -33.72
CA ASP A 348 36.35 5.40 -32.84
C ASP A 348 37.82 5.09 -32.51
N THR A 349 38.39 5.88 -31.60
CA THR A 349 39.72 5.64 -31.05
C THR A 349 39.62 5.55 -29.53
N ALA A 350 39.69 4.30 -29.06
CA ALA A 350 40.19 3.90 -27.75
C ALA A 350 39.44 4.41 -26.50
N ARG A 351 38.23 3.88 -26.23
CA ARG A 351 37.68 3.74 -24.86
C ARG A 351 36.98 2.38 -24.64
N GLY A 352 37.62 1.30 -25.08
CA GLY A 352 37.06 -0.05 -25.18
C GLY A 352 37.45 -1.04 -24.08
N GLY A 353 37.52 -0.63 -22.81
CA GLY A 353 37.79 -1.55 -21.68
C GLY A 353 36.56 -1.85 -20.83
N LEU A 354 36.07 -0.85 -20.11
CA LEU A 354 34.99 -1.03 -19.14
C LEU A 354 33.59 -1.19 -19.79
N ARG A 355 33.36 -0.48 -20.90
CA ARG A 355 32.04 -0.41 -21.57
C ARG A 355 31.74 -1.67 -22.39
N THR A 356 32.77 -2.28 -22.97
CA THR A 356 32.75 -3.57 -23.67
C THR A 356 32.61 -4.73 -22.68
N TRP A 357 33.30 -4.69 -21.54
CA TRP A 357 33.15 -5.69 -20.47
C TRP A 357 31.74 -5.68 -19.84
N LEU A 358 31.20 -4.51 -19.49
CA LEU A 358 29.81 -4.36 -19.03
C LEU A 358 28.78 -4.77 -20.10
N SER A 359 29.14 -4.67 -21.39
CA SER A 359 28.26 -5.04 -22.49
C SER A 359 28.13 -6.55 -22.73
N GLY A 360 29.12 -7.34 -22.28
CA GLY A 360 29.06 -8.81 -22.27
C GLY A 360 28.39 -9.38 -21.02
N ALA A 361 28.50 -8.71 -19.88
CA ALA A 361 27.98 -9.18 -18.59
C ALA A 361 26.46 -8.96 -18.40
N MET A 362 25.84 -8.01 -19.12
CA MET A 362 24.44 -7.62 -18.91
C MET A 362 23.53 -8.03 -20.08
N SER A 363 22.37 -8.59 -19.75
CA SER A 363 21.36 -8.93 -20.76
C SER A 363 20.88 -7.68 -21.54
N PRO A 364 20.45 -7.82 -22.80
CA PRO A 364 19.93 -6.70 -23.59
C PRO A 364 18.78 -5.95 -22.90
N ILE A 365 17.92 -6.68 -22.17
CA ILE A 365 16.78 -6.12 -21.42
C ILE A 365 17.27 -5.22 -20.30
N LYS A 366 18.23 -5.68 -19.49
CA LYS A 366 18.80 -4.88 -18.40
C LYS A 366 19.45 -3.59 -18.92
N ARG A 367 20.13 -3.65 -20.07
CA ARG A 367 20.72 -2.47 -20.72
C ARG A 367 19.67 -1.49 -21.24
N ARG A 368 18.55 -1.98 -21.77
CA ARG A 368 17.43 -1.13 -22.21
C ARG A 368 16.87 -0.33 -21.03
N GLU A 369 16.63 -0.98 -19.89
CA GLU A 369 16.10 -0.33 -18.68
C GLU A 369 17.06 0.72 -18.12
N LEU A 370 18.36 0.41 -18.01
CA LEU A 370 19.35 1.37 -17.53
C LEU A 370 19.52 2.56 -18.49
N ARG A 371 19.37 2.33 -19.80
CA ARG A 371 19.37 3.41 -20.80
C ARG A 371 18.10 4.25 -20.73
N LEU A 372 16.95 3.66 -20.42
CA LEU A 372 15.72 4.41 -20.17
C LEU A 372 15.91 5.31 -18.95
N LEU A 373 16.43 4.76 -17.86
CA LEU A 373 16.72 5.48 -16.61
C LEU A 373 17.68 6.65 -16.82
N SER A 374 18.74 6.47 -17.61
CA SER A 374 19.70 7.57 -17.86
C SER A 374 19.20 8.62 -18.85
N ARG A 375 18.25 8.29 -19.73
CA ARG A 375 17.74 9.23 -20.75
C ARG A 375 16.50 9.99 -20.29
N ASP A 376 15.64 9.39 -19.49
CA ASP A 376 14.44 10.05 -18.95
C ASP A 376 14.67 10.53 -17.52
N ARG A 377 14.93 11.84 -17.38
CA ARG A 377 15.14 12.48 -16.07
C ARG A 377 13.93 12.37 -15.15
N ASN A 378 12.72 12.42 -15.69
CA ASN A 378 11.52 12.30 -14.87
C ASN A 378 11.42 10.88 -14.30
N PHE A 379 11.67 9.87 -15.14
CA PHE A 379 11.71 8.49 -14.68
C PHE A 379 12.81 8.25 -13.64
N LEU A 380 14.00 8.83 -13.82
CA LEU A 380 15.10 8.78 -12.85
C LEU A 380 14.72 9.41 -11.51
N VAL A 381 14.20 10.63 -11.53
CA VAL A 381 13.83 11.36 -10.32
C VAL A 381 12.71 10.63 -9.58
N GLN A 382 11.65 10.21 -10.28
CA GLN A 382 10.54 9.48 -9.67
C GLN A 382 10.99 8.14 -9.09
N THR A 383 11.88 7.41 -9.78
CA THR A 383 12.29 6.08 -9.36
C THR A 383 13.31 6.08 -8.24
N LEU A 384 14.34 6.94 -8.35
CA LEU A 384 15.52 6.88 -7.48
C LEU A 384 15.59 8.01 -6.46
N VAL A 385 15.12 9.21 -6.80
CA VAL A 385 15.29 10.41 -5.95
C VAL A 385 14.08 10.61 -5.04
N LEU A 386 12.87 10.41 -5.56
CA LEU A 386 11.63 10.64 -4.81
C LEU A 386 11.55 9.78 -3.52
N PRO A 387 11.90 8.48 -3.50
CA PRO A 387 11.96 7.70 -2.26
C PRO A 387 12.93 8.27 -1.23
N VAL A 388 14.08 8.81 -1.66
CA VAL A 388 15.07 9.45 -0.78
C VAL A 388 14.45 10.69 -0.15
N VAL A 389 13.83 11.55 -0.95
CA VAL A 389 13.19 12.78 -0.47
C VAL A 389 12.05 12.47 0.48
N ILE A 390 11.22 11.45 0.19
CA ILE A 390 10.15 10.99 1.08
C ILE A 390 10.71 10.62 2.46
N VAL A 391 11.73 9.76 2.48
CA VAL A 391 12.31 9.25 3.73
C VAL A 391 13.00 10.36 4.51
N ILE A 392 13.82 11.19 3.85
CA ILE A 392 14.48 12.34 4.50
C ILE A 392 13.45 13.33 5.06
N SER A 393 12.38 13.62 4.30
CA SER A 393 11.31 14.51 4.78
C SER A 393 10.61 13.93 6.00
N GLN A 394 10.31 12.63 6.01
CA GLN A 394 9.72 11.96 7.17
C GLN A 394 10.66 11.99 8.38
N MET A 395 11.97 11.83 8.17
CA MET A 395 12.97 11.88 9.25
C MET A 395 13.05 13.27 9.88
N ILE A 396 13.11 14.31 9.04
CA ILE A 396 13.17 15.72 9.48
C ILE A 396 11.90 16.09 10.24
N PHE A 397 10.72 15.82 9.68
CA PHE A 397 9.47 16.29 10.27
C PHE A 397 9.02 15.48 11.51
N ASN A 398 9.32 14.18 11.58
CA ASN A 398 8.97 13.37 12.76
C ASN A 398 9.93 13.56 13.94
N GLY A 399 11.05 14.29 13.78
CA GLY A 399 11.97 14.61 14.87
C GLY A 399 12.70 13.42 15.49
N LYS A 400 12.61 12.24 14.88
CA LYS A 400 13.19 10.99 15.41
C LYS A 400 14.70 10.84 15.19
N LEU A 401 15.31 11.74 14.41
CA LEU A 401 16.73 11.78 14.11
C LEU A 401 17.19 13.24 13.98
N SER A 402 17.69 13.85 15.07
CA SER A 402 18.22 15.23 15.02
C SER A 402 19.59 15.30 14.35
N SER A 403 20.30 14.16 14.28
CA SER A 403 21.59 14.01 13.59
C SER A 403 21.74 12.63 12.93
N PHE A 404 22.63 12.52 11.94
CA PHE A 404 22.98 11.22 11.34
C PHE A 404 23.66 10.26 12.33
N ALA A 405 24.23 10.77 13.44
CA ALA A 405 24.84 9.95 14.48
C ALA A 405 23.80 9.08 15.22
N GLU A 406 22.56 9.54 15.34
CA GLU A 406 21.48 8.76 15.98
C GLU A 406 21.12 7.49 15.19
N LEU A 407 21.42 7.42 13.88
CA LEU A 407 21.28 6.18 13.09
C LEU A 407 22.22 5.07 13.60
N GLY A 408 23.35 5.44 14.20
CA GLY A 408 24.29 4.51 14.84
C GLY A 408 23.84 4.06 16.23
N GLN A 409 22.88 4.74 16.85
CA GLN A 409 22.35 4.39 18.18
C GLN A 409 21.04 3.60 18.12
N HIS A 410 20.22 3.82 17.08
CA HIS A 410 18.91 3.17 16.93
C HIS A 410 18.86 2.21 15.72
N HIS A 411 19.55 1.06 15.82
CA HIS A 411 19.72 0.11 14.71
C HIS A 411 18.39 -0.46 14.16
N THR A 412 17.37 -0.63 15.00
CA THR A 412 16.03 -1.10 14.57
C THR A 412 15.33 -0.09 13.66
N THR A 413 15.36 1.18 14.04
CA THR A 413 14.81 2.29 13.24
C THR A 413 15.60 2.47 11.95
N THR A 414 16.94 2.38 12.00
CA THR A 414 17.79 2.40 10.82
C THR A 414 17.45 1.27 9.84
N ALA A 415 17.27 0.04 10.33
CA ALA A 415 16.88 -1.10 9.51
C ALA A 415 15.49 -0.91 8.87
N ALA A 416 14.52 -0.37 9.63
CA ALA A 416 13.19 -0.05 9.12
C ALA A 416 13.22 1.05 8.03
N ILE A 417 14.03 2.09 8.22
CA ILE A 417 14.27 3.17 7.24
C ILE A 417 14.89 2.59 5.97
N ALA A 418 15.96 1.80 6.09
CA ALA A 418 16.65 1.15 4.99
C ALA A 418 15.71 0.28 4.15
N PHE A 419 14.93 -0.58 4.81
CA PHE A 419 13.94 -1.43 4.14
C PHE A 419 12.80 -0.61 3.50
N GLY A 420 12.22 0.35 4.23
CA GLY A 420 11.14 1.20 3.75
C GLY A 420 11.53 2.00 2.50
N MET A 421 12.73 2.57 2.49
CA MET A 421 13.31 3.25 1.33
C MET A 421 13.38 2.33 0.11
N GLY A 422 13.87 1.10 0.31
CA GLY A 422 13.96 0.12 -0.77
C GLY A 422 12.58 -0.30 -1.30
N VAL A 423 11.60 -0.49 -0.42
CA VAL A 423 10.21 -0.80 -0.80
C VAL A 423 9.60 0.31 -1.67
N TYR A 424 9.81 1.58 -1.31
CA TYR A 424 9.33 2.72 -2.11
C TYR A 424 10.00 2.79 -3.49
N VAL A 425 11.31 2.55 -3.58
CA VAL A 425 12.01 2.45 -4.88
C VAL A 425 11.39 1.36 -5.74
N LEU A 426 11.14 0.17 -5.19
CA LEU A 426 10.53 -0.94 -5.91
C LEU A 426 9.07 -0.66 -6.32
N MET A 427 8.31 0.07 -5.49
CA MET A 427 6.95 0.51 -5.82
C MET A 427 6.93 1.43 -7.04
N LEU A 428 7.93 2.31 -7.18
CA LEU A 428 8.00 3.27 -8.29
C LEU A 428 8.72 2.70 -9.52
N SER A 429 9.36 1.54 -9.40
CA SER A 429 10.11 0.87 -10.47
C SER A 429 9.59 -0.52 -10.81
N ALA A 430 9.97 -1.54 -10.04
CA ALA A 430 9.62 -2.95 -10.26
C ALA A 430 8.11 -3.17 -10.40
N PHE A 431 7.28 -2.45 -9.65
CA PHE A 431 5.83 -2.53 -9.79
C PHE A 431 5.30 -1.93 -11.12
N GLN A 432 5.94 -0.87 -11.61
CA GLN A 432 5.58 -0.16 -12.85
C GLN A 432 6.10 -0.87 -14.11
N THR A 433 6.86 -1.97 -13.96
CA THR A 433 7.59 -2.63 -15.05
C THR A 433 6.76 -2.92 -16.31
N LEU A 434 5.54 -3.44 -16.14
CA LEU A 434 4.64 -3.76 -17.26
C LEU A 434 3.93 -2.52 -17.80
N ASN A 435 3.57 -1.60 -16.90
CA ASN A 435 2.91 -0.34 -17.25
C ASN A 435 3.81 0.54 -18.15
N ASN A 436 5.11 0.54 -17.88
CA ASN A 436 6.11 1.28 -18.67
C ASN A 436 6.25 0.78 -20.12
N GLU A 437 5.87 -0.47 -20.42
CA GLU A 437 5.83 -0.96 -21.81
C GLU A 437 4.63 -0.41 -22.59
N GLY A 438 3.57 0.01 -21.89
CA GLY A 438 2.42 0.70 -22.45
C GLY A 438 1.78 -0.02 -23.64
N GLN A 439 1.62 0.69 -24.76
CA GLN A 439 1.03 0.14 -25.99
C GLN A 439 1.94 -0.83 -26.73
N VAL A 440 3.22 -0.93 -26.35
CA VAL A 440 4.22 -1.79 -27.01
C VAL A 440 4.29 -3.17 -26.34
N LEU A 441 3.48 -3.41 -25.31
CA LEU A 441 3.45 -4.68 -24.59
C LEU A 441 3.27 -5.91 -25.52
N TRP A 442 2.50 -5.77 -26.59
CA TRP A 442 2.29 -6.86 -27.56
C TRP A 442 3.58 -7.29 -28.27
N LEU A 443 4.57 -6.40 -28.42
CA LEU A 443 5.86 -6.72 -29.03
C LEU A 443 6.65 -7.72 -28.17
N LEU A 444 6.40 -7.78 -26.86
CA LEU A 444 7.01 -8.78 -25.99
C LEU A 444 6.45 -10.20 -26.24
N TYR A 445 5.32 -10.34 -26.93
CA TYR A 445 4.78 -11.64 -27.35
C TYR A 445 5.35 -12.11 -28.70
N THR A 446 5.95 -11.21 -29.48
CA THR A 446 6.50 -11.55 -30.81
C THR A 446 7.98 -11.92 -30.76
N VAL A 447 8.66 -11.67 -29.64
CA VAL A 447 10.08 -12.04 -29.45
C VAL A 447 10.20 -13.51 -29.02
N PRO A 448 11.29 -14.22 -29.39
CA PRO A 448 11.50 -15.63 -29.04
C PRO A 448 11.96 -15.82 -27.58
N ARG A 449 11.32 -15.11 -26.64
CA ARG A 449 11.54 -15.21 -25.20
C ARG A 449 10.21 -15.09 -24.47
N SER A 450 10.02 -15.89 -23.42
CA SER A 450 8.82 -15.78 -22.61
C SER A 450 8.81 -14.47 -21.82
N ILE A 451 7.63 -13.86 -21.66
CA ILE A 451 7.44 -12.66 -20.84
C ILE A 451 7.85 -12.91 -19.39
N GLU A 452 7.67 -14.14 -18.90
CA GLU A 452 8.14 -14.56 -17.59
C GLU A 452 9.66 -14.34 -17.43
N SER A 453 10.46 -14.74 -18.43
CA SER A 453 11.91 -14.55 -18.40
C SER A 453 12.30 -13.06 -18.39
N VAL A 454 11.59 -12.25 -19.17
CA VAL A 454 11.79 -10.78 -19.22
C VAL A 454 11.48 -10.16 -17.86
N LEU A 455 10.33 -10.49 -17.28
CA LEU A 455 9.92 -9.98 -15.96
C LEU A 455 10.86 -10.42 -14.85
N LYS A 456 11.39 -11.66 -14.92
CA LYS A 456 12.37 -12.16 -13.95
C LYS A 456 13.69 -11.38 -14.02
N GLU A 457 14.20 -11.12 -15.23
CA GLU A 457 15.40 -10.30 -15.42
C GLU A 457 15.21 -8.87 -14.90
N LYS A 458 14.02 -8.29 -15.10
CA LYS A 458 13.68 -6.96 -14.58
C LYS A 458 13.52 -6.95 -13.05
N ALA A 459 12.88 -7.95 -12.46
CA ALA A 459 12.81 -8.11 -10.99
C ALA A 459 14.22 -8.21 -10.38
N GLN A 460 15.12 -8.96 -11.01
CA GLN A 460 16.52 -9.05 -10.57
C GLN A 460 17.23 -7.71 -10.68
N LEU A 461 17.09 -7.00 -11.80
CA LEU A 461 17.71 -5.69 -12.00
C LEU A 461 17.29 -4.71 -10.91
N TRP A 462 15.98 -4.53 -10.74
CA TRP A 462 15.45 -3.60 -9.74
C TRP A 462 15.80 -4.02 -8.32
N GLY A 463 15.72 -5.32 -7.99
CA GLY A 463 16.15 -5.83 -6.70
C GLY A 463 17.64 -5.53 -6.40
N THR A 464 18.52 -5.71 -7.39
CA THR A 464 19.95 -5.40 -7.24
C THR A 464 20.23 -3.91 -7.12
N LEU A 465 19.56 -3.07 -7.91
CA LEU A 465 19.73 -1.62 -7.87
C LEU A 465 19.20 -1.05 -6.55
N THR A 466 18.07 -1.56 -6.07
CA THR A 466 17.48 -1.18 -4.79
C THR A 466 18.37 -1.55 -3.61
N MET A 467 19.17 -2.63 -3.70
CA MET A 467 20.05 -3.06 -2.61
C MET A 467 21.11 -2.00 -2.24
N LEU A 468 21.44 -1.09 -3.17
CA LEU A 468 22.35 0.02 -2.90
C LEU A 468 21.84 0.95 -1.78
N TYR A 469 20.53 1.11 -1.63
CA TYR A 469 19.94 2.01 -0.65
C TYR A 469 20.13 1.50 0.79
N PRO A 470 19.72 0.26 1.15
CA PRO A 470 20.07 -0.30 2.44
C PRO A 470 21.56 -0.33 2.72
N LEU A 471 22.40 -0.63 1.72
CA LEU A 471 23.86 -0.63 1.87
C LEU A 471 24.38 0.73 2.33
N VAL A 472 23.89 1.82 1.73
CA VAL A 472 24.29 3.18 2.12
C VAL A 472 23.79 3.52 3.53
N VAL A 473 22.51 3.28 3.83
CA VAL A 473 21.92 3.62 5.14
C VAL A 473 22.57 2.83 6.27
N ILE A 474 22.78 1.52 6.07
CA ILE A 474 23.45 0.65 7.06
C ILE A 474 24.93 1.00 7.16
N GLY A 475 25.60 1.37 6.05
CA GLY A 475 26.99 1.84 6.07
C GLY A 475 27.17 3.11 6.91
N ILE A 476 26.24 4.07 6.80
CA ILE A 476 26.22 5.27 7.64
C ILE A 476 26.02 4.88 9.12
N SER A 477 25.07 4.00 9.42
CA SER A 477 24.85 3.52 10.79
C SER A 477 26.07 2.80 11.36
N ALA A 478 26.71 1.93 10.58
CA ALA A 478 27.93 1.23 10.98
C ALA A 478 29.09 2.18 11.27
N TRP A 479 29.22 3.28 10.51
CA TRP A 479 30.22 4.31 10.76
C TRP A 479 30.08 4.97 12.14
N TYR A 480 28.84 5.17 12.62
CA TYR A 480 28.56 5.78 13.92
C TYR A 480 28.34 4.77 15.06
N THR A 481 28.38 3.47 14.77
CA THR A 481 28.18 2.43 15.79
C THR A 481 29.49 2.13 16.51
N THR A 482 29.49 2.22 17.85
CA THR A 482 30.69 1.99 18.67
C THR A 482 30.87 0.54 19.13
N HIS A 483 29.78 -0.23 19.21
CA HIS A 483 29.79 -1.63 19.66
C HIS A 483 28.94 -2.52 18.75
N PHE A 484 29.42 -3.74 18.48
CA PHE A 484 28.70 -4.71 17.66
C PHE A 484 27.91 -5.69 18.52
N GLU A 485 26.63 -5.84 18.22
CA GLU A 485 25.77 -6.87 18.81
C GLU A 485 25.24 -7.83 17.74
N TRP A 486 25.04 -9.10 18.10
CA TRP A 486 24.45 -10.10 17.21
C TRP A 486 23.06 -9.73 16.70
N SER A 487 22.31 -8.94 17.48
CA SER A 487 21.00 -8.37 17.10
C SER A 487 21.09 -7.55 15.79
N MET A 488 22.21 -6.84 15.57
CA MET A 488 22.46 -6.01 14.40
C MET A 488 22.62 -6.85 13.13
N LEU A 489 23.29 -8.00 13.23
CA LEU A 489 23.44 -8.92 12.10
C LEU A 489 22.07 -9.49 11.68
N VAL A 490 21.21 -9.82 12.64
CA VAL A 490 19.86 -10.30 12.34
C VAL A 490 19.04 -9.23 11.62
N LEU A 491 19.12 -7.97 12.06
CA LEU A 491 18.46 -6.84 11.38
C LEU A 491 18.97 -6.66 9.96
N LEU A 492 20.30 -6.70 9.77
CA LEU A 492 20.94 -6.63 8.46
C LEU A 492 20.41 -7.75 7.55
N LEU A 493 20.53 -9.00 7.97
CA LEU A 493 20.05 -10.15 7.18
C LEU A 493 18.55 -10.04 6.84
N THR A 494 17.74 -9.54 7.76
CA THR A 494 16.29 -9.32 7.54
C THR A 494 16.04 -8.28 6.44
N VAL A 495 16.78 -7.17 6.42
CA VAL A 495 16.63 -6.14 5.37
C VAL A 495 17.13 -6.67 4.02
N PHE A 496 18.32 -7.28 3.98
CA PHE A 496 18.92 -7.80 2.76
C PHE A 496 18.12 -8.95 2.13
N ALA A 497 17.48 -9.80 2.94
CA ALA A 497 16.56 -10.81 2.44
C ALA A 497 15.23 -10.19 1.95
N GLY A 498 14.75 -9.14 2.62
CA GLY A 498 13.49 -8.47 2.29
C GLY A 498 13.47 -7.84 0.90
N ILE A 499 14.51 -7.10 0.50
CA ILE A 499 14.53 -6.39 -0.79
C ILE A 499 14.27 -7.29 -2.03
N PRO A 500 14.97 -8.42 -2.24
CA PRO A 500 14.72 -9.29 -3.39
C PRO A 500 13.33 -9.95 -3.32
N ILE A 501 12.85 -10.29 -2.11
CA ILE A 501 11.49 -10.81 -1.91
C ILE A 501 10.47 -9.77 -2.37
N TYR A 502 10.61 -8.51 -1.93
CA TYR A 502 9.71 -7.42 -2.31
C TYR A 502 9.82 -7.03 -3.78
N SER A 503 10.97 -7.19 -4.42
CA SER A 503 11.09 -7.00 -5.86
C SER A 503 10.22 -8.02 -6.62
N LEU A 504 10.22 -9.27 -6.18
CA LEU A 504 9.38 -10.32 -6.75
C LEU A 504 7.88 -10.02 -6.51
N ILE A 505 7.52 -9.59 -5.31
CA ILE A 505 6.14 -9.18 -4.97
C ILE A 505 5.72 -7.99 -5.85
N ALA A 506 6.56 -6.98 -5.99
CA ALA A 506 6.28 -5.77 -6.76
C ALA A 506 5.98 -6.10 -8.23
N VAL A 507 6.83 -6.89 -8.88
CA VAL A 507 6.59 -7.30 -10.28
C VAL A 507 5.33 -8.16 -10.40
N SER A 508 5.11 -9.09 -9.47
CA SER A 508 3.94 -9.98 -9.50
C SER A 508 2.63 -9.21 -9.34
N LEU A 509 2.56 -8.28 -8.38
CA LEU A 509 1.40 -7.41 -8.18
C LEU A 509 1.25 -6.41 -9.32
N GLY A 510 2.36 -5.93 -9.91
CA GLY A 510 2.37 -5.07 -11.09
C GLY A 510 1.65 -5.67 -12.30
N VAL A 511 1.75 -6.99 -12.50
CA VAL A 511 1.01 -7.71 -13.55
C VAL A 511 -0.51 -7.60 -13.36
N PHE A 512 -1.00 -7.69 -12.13
CA PHE A 512 -2.44 -7.56 -11.84
C PHE A 512 -2.91 -6.10 -11.75
N ALA A 513 -2.00 -5.21 -11.38
CA ALA A 513 -2.25 -3.79 -11.34
C ALA A 513 -2.41 -3.22 -12.75
N CYS A 514 -1.70 -3.78 -13.74
CA CYS A 514 -1.74 -3.35 -15.12
C CYS A 514 -3.02 -3.82 -15.84
N ASP A 515 -3.76 -2.88 -16.42
CA ASP A 515 -4.85 -3.12 -17.36
C ASP A 515 -4.43 -2.62 -18.74
N PRO A 516 -3.76 -3.47 -19.56
CA PRO A 516 -3.20 -3.02 -20.84
C PRO A 516 -4.26 -2.63 -21.87
N LEU A 517 -5.50 -3.10 -21.68
CA LEU A 517 -6.64 -2.81 -22.56
C LEU A 517 -7.35 -1.50 -22.20
N ALA A 518 -6.94 -0.82 -21.12
CA ALA A 518 -7.53 0.44 -20.73
C ALA A 518 -7.12 1.57 -21.69
N VAL A 519 -8.14 2.25 -22.23
CA VAL A 519 -7.99 3.39 -23.16
C VAL A 519 -7.32 4.59 -22.47
N ASP A 520 -7.63 4.82 -21.19
CA ASP A 520 -7.04 5.90 -20.41
C ASP A 520 -5.75 5.41 -19.71
N VAL A 521 -4.64 6.12 -19.94
CA VAL A 521 -3.33 5.81 -19.34
C VAL A 521 -3.41 5.77 -17.82
N ARG A 522 -4.25 6.60 -17.19
CA ARG A 522 -4.41 6.62 -15.72
C ARG A 522 -5.20 5.44 -15.18
N ALA A 523 -6.04 4.83 -16.01
CA ALA A 523 -6.80 3.64 -15.64
C ALA A 523 -6.00 2.34 -15.87
N ARG A 524 -4.82 2.42 -16.50
CA ARG A 524 -3.95 1.26 -16.70
C ARG A 524 -3.35 0.74 -15.42
N VAL A 525 -3.24 1.54 -14.36
CA VAL A 525 -2.73 1.07 -13.07
C VAL A 525 -3.86 1.09 -12.06
N ARG A 526 -4.18 -0.07 -11.49
CA ARG A 526 -5.17 -0.23 -10.43
C ARG A 526 -4.55 0.07 -9.07
N PRO A 527 -4.93 1.16 -8.37
CA PRO A 527 -4.30 1.57 -7.12
C PRO A 527 -4.42 0.53 -6.00
N THR A 528 -5.46 -0.30 -6.04
CA THR A 528 -5.73 -1.36 -5.06
C THR A 528 -4.53 -2.28 -4.81
N TYR A 529 -3.76 -2.60 -5.84
CA TYR A 529 -2.59 -3.47 -5.72
C TYR A 529 -1.37 -2.74 -5.15
N ILE A 530 -1.29 -1.41 -5.31
CA ILE A 530 -0.25 -0.58 -4.66
C ILE A 530 -0.50 -0.57 -3.15
N TYR A 531 -1.75 -0.39 -2.72
CA TYR A 531 -2.08 -0.47 -1.29
C TYR A 531 -1.83 -1.85 -0.71
N LEU A 532 -2.14 -2.92 -1.45
CA LEU A 532 -1.81 -4.28 -1.02
C LEU A 532 -0.29 -4.48 -0.87
N TYR A 533 0.50 -3.96 -1.82
CA TYR A 533 1.96 -3.98 -1.73
C TYR A 533 2.46 -3.24 -0.48
N MET A 534 1.92 -2.05 -0.21
CA MET A 534 2.28 -1.26 0.97
C MET A 534 1.83 -1.90 2.28
N LEU A 535 0.68 -2.57 2.30
CA LEU A 535 0.19 -3.31 3.47
C LEU A 535 1.14 -4.47 3.82
N LEU A 536 1.55 -5.25 2.81
CA LEU A 536 2.53 -6.32 3.00
C LEU A 536 3.84 -5.75 3.53
N ALA A 537 4.34 -4.66 2.93
CA ALA A 537 5.55 -4.00 3.39
C ALA A 537 5.45 -3.53 4.85
N GLY A 538 4.32 -2.95 5.24
CA GLY A 538 4.06 -2.57 6.63
C GLY A 538 4.14 -3.76 7.60
N PHE A 539 3.59 -4.92 7.21
CA PHE A 539 3.68 -6.15 8.00
C PHE A 539 5.12 -6.66 8.15
N TYR A 540 5.92 -6.56 7.07
CA TYR A 540 7.35 -6.90 7.15
C TYR A 540 8.13 -5.92 8.02
N THR A 541 7.87 -4.61 7.90
CA THR A 541 8.47 -3.58 8.77
C THR A 541 8.10 -3.79 10.23
N TRP A 542 6.86 -4.20 10.53
CA TRP A 542 6.47 -4.56 11.90
C TRP A 542 7.36 -5.68 12.48
N SER A 543 7.73 -6.68 11.66
CA SER A 543 8.66 -7.74 12.10
C SER A 543 10.05 -7.18 12.44
N ILE A 544 10.51 -6.12 11.75
CA ILE A 544 11.79 -5.45 12.06
C ILE A 544 11.77 -4.84 13.47
N TYR A 545 10.61 -4.37 13.94
CA TYR A 545 10.44 -3.85 15.30
C TYR A 545 10.23 -4.92 16.37
N SER A 546 9.91 -6.16 16.01
CA SER A 546 9.78 -7.25 16.98
C SER A 546 11.11 -7.53 17.70
N SER A 547 11.08 -7.69 19.02
CA SER A 547 12.25 -8.08 19.82
C SER A 547 12.62 -9.56 19.67
N VAL A 548 11.71 -10.38 19.14
CA VAL A 548 11.88 -11.84 19.06
C VAL A 548 12.43 -12.24 17.69
N TRP A 549 13.64 -12.79 17.66
CA TRP A 549 14.32 -13.18 16.40
C TRP A 549 13.51 -14.21 15.59
N SER A 550 12.84 -15.16 16.26
CA SER A 550 12.04 -16.18 15.58
C SER A 550 10.85 -15.56 14.85
N GLN A 551 10.21 -14.51 15.40
CA GLN A 551 9.14 -13.79 14.73
C GLN A 551 9.62 -13.11 13.43
N LYS A 552 10.85 -12.58 13.41
CA LYS A 552 11.47 -12.03 12.18
C LYS A 552 11.62 -13.11 11.11
N LEU A 553 12.18 -14.26 11.49
CA LEU A 553 12.34 -15.41 10.61
C LEU A 553 10.97 -15.89 10.09
N VAL A 554 9.97 -15.91 10.96
CA VAL A 554 8.60 -16.32 10.62
C VAL A 554 8.01 -15.45 9.53
N VAL A 555 7.99 -14.14 9.75
CA VAL A 555 7.46 -13.18 8.78
C VAL A 555 8.25 -13.26 7.47
N MET A 556 9.57 -13.39 7.53
CA MET A 556 10.40 -13.52 6.35
C MET A 556 10.04 -14.75 5.49
N VAL A 557 9.88 -15.92 6.11
CA VAL A 557 9.49 -17.16 5.41
C VAL A 557 8.08 -17.05 4.84
N LEU A 558 7.12 -16.50 5.59
CA LEU A 558 5.74 -16.31 5.13
C LEU A 558 5.67 -15.34 3.94
N VAL A 559 6.39 -14.22 4.01
CA VAL A 559 6.41 -13.21 2.93
C VAL A 559 7.17 -13.73 1.70
N ALA A 560 8.26 -14.49 1.87
CA ALA A 560 8.92 -15.19 0.76
C ALA A 560 7.98 -16.19 0.06
N SER A 561 7.22 -16.95 0.84
CA SER A 561 6.23 -17.91 0.33
C SER A 561 5.11 -17.20 -0.41
N MET A 562 4.65 -16.05 0.12
CA MET A 562 3.67 -15.19 -0.53
C MET A 562 4.20 -14.64 -1.85
N ALA A 563 5.47 -14.21 -1.91
CA ALA A 563 6.10 -13.72 -3.12
C ALA A 563 6.10 -14.77 -4.23
N LEU A 564 6.43 -16.02 -3.90
CA LEU A 564 6.38 -17.14 -4.83
C LEU A 564 4.96 -17.47 -5.28
N ALA A 565 4.01 -17.45 -4.35
CA ALA A 565 2.60 -17.65 -4.63
C ALA A 565 2.03 -16.59 -5.60
N LEU A 566 2.38 -15.32 -5.38
CA LEU A 566 2.01 -14.21 -6.26
C LEU A 566 2.68 -14.34 -7.63
N TRP A 567 3.95 -14.75 -7.67
CA TRP A 567 4.68 -14.99 -8.92
C TRP A 567 4.03 -16.09 -9.75
N GLN A 568 3.67 -17.22 -9.14
CA GLN A 568 2.94 -18.30 -9.80
C GLN A 568 1.65 -17.81 -10.43
N LYS A 569 0.87 -17.05 -9.66
CA LYS A 569 -0.41 -16.51 -10.12
C LYS A 569 -0.22 -15.50 -11.26
N ALA A 570 0.82 -14.67 -11.17
CA ALA A 570 1.16 -13.69 -12.20
C ALA A 570 1.57 -14.40 -13.50
N ARG A 571 2.44 -15.42 -13.40
CA ARG A 571 2.86 -16.27 -14.52
C ARG A 571 1.68 -16.92 -15.23
N ASP A 572 0.74 -17.50 -14.47
CA ASP A 572 -0.46 -18.12 -15.03
C ASP A 572 -1.33 -17.10 -15.80
N ALA A 573 -1.32 -15.83 -15.39
CA ALA A 573 -2.07 -14.75 -16.02
C ALA A 573 -1.40 -14.15 -17.28
N LEU A 574 -0.07 -14.26 -17.42
CA LEU A 574 0.68 -13.61 -18.51
C LEU A 574 0.10 -13.90 -19.90
N PRO A 575 -0.17 -15.16 -20.31
CA PRO A 575 -0.67 -15.45 -21.66
C PRO A 575 -2.02 -14.79 -22.00
N TYR A 576 -2.77 -14.37 -20.98
CA TYR A 576 -4.14 -13.86 -21.09
C TYR A 576 -4.24 -12.34 -20.89
N LEU A 577 -3.11 -11.63 -20.78
CA LEU A 577 -3.13 -10.19 -20.50
C LEU A 577 -3.75 -9.36 -21.63
N LEU A 578 -3.48 -9.75 -22.87
CA LEU A 578 -3.98 -9.06 -24.07
C LEU A 578 -5.29 -9.65 -24.61
N ASP A 579 -5.77 -10.74 -24.02
CA ASP A 579 -7.01 -11.40 -24.41
C ASP A 579 -8.16 -11.03 -23.43
N PRO A 580 -9.16 -10.24 -23.85
CA PRO A 580 -10.31 -9.92 -23.01
C PRO A 580 -11.29 -11.09 -22.82
N ALA A 581 -11.30 -12.08 -23.71
CA ALA A 581 -12.24 -13.19 -23.73
C ALA A 581 -11.72 -14.43 -22.98
N ALA A 582 -10.39 -14.56 -22.82
CA ALA A 582 -9.77 -15.67 -22.12
C ALA A 582 -9.27 -15.32 -20.70
N ALA A 583 -9.19 -16.34 -19.85
CA ALA A 583 -8.68 -16.25 -18.48
C ALA A 583 -7.94 -17.55 -18.12
N PRO A 584 -6.96 -17.49 -17.20
CA PRO A 584 -6.28 -18.70 -16.76
C PRO A 584 -7.27 -19.69 -16.14
N PRO A 585 -7.14 -21.00 -16.46
CA PRO A 585 -8.00 -22.01 -15.87
C PRO A 585 -7.82 -22.03 -14.35
N PRO A 586 -8.92 -22.10 -13.56
CA PRO A 586 -8.84 -22.11 -12.11
C PRO A 586 -8.16 -23.39 -11.64
N ARG A 587 -7.06 -23.23 -10.89
CA ARG A 587 -6.23 -24.31 -10.35
C ARG A 587 -5.81 -23.94 -8.93
N VAL A 588 -5.60 -24.94 -8.09
CA VAL A 588 -5.08 -24.73 -6.73
C VAL A 588 -3.69 -24.11 -6.81
N SER A 589 -3.50 -22.99 -6.11
CA SER A 589 -2.24 -22.24 -6.07
C SER A 589 -1.68 -22.18 -4.65
N THR A 590 -0.37 -21.92 -4.50
CA THR A 590 0.22 -21.69 -3.18
C THR A 590 -0.45 -20.51 -2.47
N SER A 591 -0.97 -19.52 -3.22
CA SER A 591 -1.67 -18.37 -2.65
C SER A 591 -2.95 -18.78 -1.92
N ASP A 592 -3.66 -19.79 -2.43
CA ASP A 592 -4.87 -20.28 -1.77
C ASP A 592 -4.52 -20.97 -0.44
N GLY A 593 -3.39 -21.69 -0.40
CA GLY A 593 -2.89 -22.31 0.83
C GLY A 593 -2.47 -21.30 1.89
N LEU A 594 -1.78 -20.22 1.48
CA LEU A 594 -1.41 -19.13 2.39
C LEU A 594 -2.66 -18.37 2.89
N ILE A 595 -3.62 -18.08 2.00
CA ILE A 595 -4.90 -17.46 2.39
C ILE A 595 -5.66 -18.37 3.36
N ALA A 596 -5.70 -19.68 3.11
CA ALA A 596 -6.33 -20.65 4.00
C ALA A 596 -5.64 -20.68 5.37
N ALA A 597 -4.31 -20.69 5.41
CA ALA A 597 -3.54 -20.63 6.66
C ALA A 597 -3.80 -19.33 7.44
N THR A 598 -3.75 -18.17 6.78
CA THR A 598 -4.02 -16.88 7.43
C THR A 598 -5.47 -16.80 7.92
N ALA A 599 -6.43 -17.22 7.11
CA ALA A 599 -7.84 -17.27 7.51
C ALA A 599 -8.04 -18.20 8.70
N PHE A 600 -7.38 -19.36 8.71
CA PHE A 600 -7.43 -20.32 9.81
C PHE A 600 -6.97 -19.70 11.13
N PHE A 601 -5.79 -19.06 11.16
CA PHE A 601 -5.29 -18.43 12.38
C PHE A 601 -6.12 -17.23 12.83
N ILE A 602 -6.58 -16.38 11.90
CA ILE A 602 -7.46 -15.24 12.24
C ILE A 602 -8.76 -15.74 12.84
N LEU A 603 -9.42 -16.71 12.20
CA LEU A 603 -10.66 -17.29 12.71
C LEU A 603 -10.44 -17.98 14.05
N GLN A 604 -9.30 -18.66 14.24
CA GLN A 604 -8.95 -19.30 15.51
C GLN A 604 -8.80 -18.26 16.61
N SER A 605 -8.09 -17.16 16.37
CA SER A 605 -7.94 -16.07 17.34
C SER A 605 -9.29 -15.41 17.67
N LEU A 606 -10.10 -15.09 16.65
CA LEU A 606 -11.42 -14.47 16.85
C LEU A 606 -12.38 -15.39 17.61
N THR A 607 -12.40 -16.68 17.28
CA THR A 607 -13.25 -17.67 17.95
C THR A 607 -12.79 -17.89 19.38
N THR A 608 -11.48 -17.90 19.63
CA THR A 608 -10.93 -17.98 20.99
C THR A 608 -11.34 -16.77 21.83
N LEU A 609 -11.18 -15.55 21.29
CA LEU A 609 -11.61 -14.32 21.95
C LEU A 609 -13.12 -14.31 22.24
N TRP A 610 -13.92 -14.80 21.29
CA TRP A 610 -15.37 -14.88 21.45
C TRP A 610 -15.79 -15.88 22.52
N ILE A 611 -15.15 -17.05 22.59
CA ILE A 611 -15.40 -18.06 23.64
C ILE A 611 -14.98 -17.53 25.02
N MET A 612 -13.90 -16.76 25.08
CA MET A 612 -13.32 -16.27 26.33
C MET A 612 -13.88 -14.93 26.81
N LYS A 613 -14.79 -14.28 26.06
CA LYS A 613 -15.28 -12.92 26.35
C LYS A 613 -15.85 -12.75 27.77
N ASP A 614 -16.44 -13.82 28.33
CA ASP A 614 -17.08 -13.82 29.65
C ASP A 614 -16.18 -14.46 30.74
N THR A 615 -14.93 -14.79 30.41
CA THR A 615 -13.99 -15.46 31.34
C THR A 615 -12.96 -14.46 31.85
N ALA A 616 -12.70 -14.43 33.16
CA ALA A 616 -11.72 -13.54 33.79
C ALA A 616 -10.24 -13.91 33.51
N THR A 617 -9.97 -14.97 32.76
CA THR A 617 -8.61 -15.48 32.48
C THR A 617 -8.07 -14.94 31.16
N THR A 618 -6.83 -14.47 31.16
CA THR A 618 -6.12 -13.99 29.95
C THR A 618 -5.54 -15.11 29.09
N THR A 619 -5.44 -16.34 29.60
CA THR A 619 -4.91 -17.50 28.86
C THR A 619 -6.03 -18.43 28.39
N PRO A 620 -6.01 -18.90 27.13
CA PRO A 620 -7.04 -19.79 26.61
C PRO A 620 -7.00 -21.17 27.28
N THR A 621 -8.14 -21.61 27.79
CA THR A 621 -8.28 -23.00 28.26
C THR A 621 -8.11 -23.98 27.10
N LEU A 622 -7.57 -25.16 27.37
CA LEU A 622 -7.34 -26.18 26.34
C LEU A 622 -8.63 -26.55 25.57
N LYS A 623 -9.76 -26.58 26.27
CA LYS A 623 -11.10 -26.78 25.67
C LYS A 623 -11.44 -25.66 24.69
N ALA A 624 -11.29 -24.40 25.10
CA ALA A 624 -11.57 -23.25 24.23
C ALA A 624 -10.66 -23.23 23.01
N ALA A 625 -9.35 -23.50 23.20
CA ALA A 625 -8.39 -23.60 22.10
C ALA A 625 -8.76 -24.71 21.12
N THR A 626 -9.21 -25.88 21.61
CA THR A 626 -9.62 -27.01 20.75
C THR A 626 -10.88 -26.71 19.96
N ILE A 627 -11.90 -26.13 20.59
CA ILE A 627 -13.13 -25.74 19.90
C ILE A 627 -12.80 -24.69 18.83
N ALA A 628 -12.01 -23.67 19.16
CA ALA A 628 -11.59 -22.63 18.22
C ALA A 628 -10.79 -23.20 17.03
N PHE A 629 -9.89 -24.16 17.28
CA PHE A 629 -9.10 -24.82 16.24
C PHE A 629 -10.00 -25.63 15.29
N VAL A 630 -10.88 -26.48 15.83
CA VAL A 630 -11.77 -27.35 15.02
C VAL A 630 -12.76 -26.52 14.20
N THR A 631 -13.41 -25.54 14.82
CA THR A 631 -14.39 -24.67 14.14
C THR A 631 -13.74 -23.86 13.02
N SER A 632 -12.56 -23.29 13.26
CA SER A 632 -11.80 -22.54 12.25
C SER A 632 -11.32 -23.43 11.11
N GLY A 633 -10.80 -24.62 11.43
CA GLY A 633 -10.37 -25.62 10.45
C GLY A 633 -11.51 -26.07 9.54
N LEU A 634 -12.66 -26.38 10.14
CA LEU A 634 -13.86 -26.80 9.40
C LEU A 634 -14.38 -25.66 8.50
N LEU A 635 -14.47 -24.44 9.03
CA LEU A 635 -14.93 -23.28 8.26
C LEU A 635 -14.02 -23.00 7.07
N VAL A 636 -12.70 -23.00 7.26
CA VAL A 636 -11.72 -22.80 6.17
C VAL A 636 -11.83 -23.93 5.15
N TYR A 637 -11.93 -25.18 5.59
CA TYR A 637 -12.10 -26.32 4.69
C TYR A 637 -13.36 -26.19 3.82
N VAL A 638 -14.50 -25.88 4.43
CA VAL A 638 -15.79 -25.71 3.74
C VAL A 638 -15.75 -24.53 2.78
N LEU A 639 -15.22 -23.38 3.21
CA LEU A 639 -15.11 -22.19 2.36
C LEU A 639 -14.20 -22.45 1.15
N MET A 640 -13.04 -23.07 1.35
CA MET A 640 -12.13 -23.40 0.24
C MET A 640 -12.78 -24.39 -0.73
N ARG A 641 -13.46 -25.42 -0.22
CA ARG A 641 -14.23 -26.36 -1.05
C ARG A 641 -15.34 -25.67 -1.83
N PHE A 642 -16.07 -24.76 -1.19
CA PHE A 642 -17.13 -23.99 -1.84
C PHE A 642 -16.58 -23.09 -2.95
N VAL A 643 -15.48 -22.38 -2.70
CA VAL A 643 -14.81 -21.54 -3.70
C VAL A 643 -14.31 -22.37 -4.88
N TYR A 644 -13.69 -23.52 -4.62
CA TYR A 644 -13.19 -24.43 -5.66
C TYR A 644 -14.30 -25.09 -6.47
N TRP A 645 -15.41 -25.47 -5.82
CA TRP A 645 -16.58 -25.97 -6.51
C TRP A 645 -17.20 -24.89 -7.40
N ARG A 646 -17.40 -23.68 -6.86
CA ARG A 646 -18.01 -22.56 -7.61
C ARG A 646 -17.15 -22.13 -8.80
N SER A 647 -15.84 -22.23 -8.66
CA SER A 647 -14.85 -21.87 -9.68
C SER A 647 -14.52 -23.03 -10.62
N LYS A 648 -15.01 -24.26 -10.37
CA LYS A 648 -14.62 -25.48 -11.10
C LYS A 648 -13.10 -25.69 -11.14
N THR A 649 -12.44 -25.48 -10.01
CA THR A 649 -10.99 -25.56 -9.87
C THR A 649 -10.49 -26.98 -10.15
N ALA A 650 -9.47 -27.12 -10.99
CA ALA A 650 -8.81 -28.41 -11.25
C ALA A 650 -7.73 -28.70 -10.19
N GLY A 651 -7.49 -29.99 -9.92
CA GLY A 651 -6.43 -30.43 -9.00
C GLY A 651 -6.72 -30.18 -7.53
N VAL A 652 -7.99 -30.18 -7.11
CA VAL A 652 -8.36 -30.02 -5.69
C VAL A 652 -7.87 -31.24 -4.90
N PRO A 653 -7.14 -31.04 -3.79
CA PRO A 653 -6.65 -32.15 -2.96
C PRO A 653 -7.80 -33.07 -2.53
N ALA A 654 -7.56 -34.36 -2.50
CA ALA A 654 -8.53 -35.35 -2.05
C ALA A 654 -7.97 -36.15 -0.88
N ILE A 655 -8.85 -36.51 0.07
CA ILE A 655 -8.44 -37.30 1.24
C ILE A 655 -8.20 -38.76 0.85
N LEU A 656 -8.99 -39.31 -0.08
CA LEU A 656 -9.02 -40.77 -0.37
C LEU A 656 -8.88 -41.13 -1.86
N ARG A 657 -8.57 -40.19 -2.77
CA ARG A 657 -8.73 -40.46 -4.20
C ARG A 657 -7.43 -40.93 -4.89
N GLY A 658 -7.43 -42.18 -5.39
CA GLY A 658 -6.57 -42.66 -6.47
C GLY A 658 -5.18 -43.20 -6.10
N GLY A 659 -4.84 -43.32 -4.81
CA GLY A 659 -3.58 -43.90 -4.36
C GLY A 659 -3.75 -45.35 -3.90
N ASP A 660 -2.75 -46.21 -4.16
CA ASP A 660 -2.65 -47.54 -3.57
C ASP A 660 -2.54 -47.40 -2.04
N THR A 661 -3.52 -47.91 -1.30
CA THR A 661 -3.59 -47.83 0.17
C THR A 661 -2.42 -48.55 0.82
N ARG A 662 -1.94 -49.66 0.22
CA ARG A 662 -0.78 -50.40 0.72
C ARG A 662 0.51 -49.59 0.57
N LEU A 663 0.67 -48.93 -0.57
CA LEU A 663 1.81 -48.05 -0.84
C LEU A 663 1.79 -46.83 0.09
N THR A 664 0.60 -46.27 0.33
CA THR A 664 0.39 -45.15 1.27
C THR A 664 0.78 -45.55 2.68
N LEU A 665 0.35 -46.73 3.15
CA LEU A 665 0.67 -47.22 4.48
C LEU A 665 2.16 -47.56 4.62
N ARG A 666 2.79 -48.15 3.59
CA ARG A 666 4.24 -48.47 3.60
C ARG A 666 5.10 -47.21 3.72
N TYR A 667 4.87 -46.22 2.86
CA TYR A 667 5.62 -44.96 2.93
C TYR A 667 5.27 -44.17 4.17
N GLY A 668 4.00 -44.18 4.60
CA GLY A 668 3.57 -43.57 5.86
C GLY A 668 4.28 -44.18 7.06
N ALA A 669 4.36 -45.50 7.18
CA ALA A 669 5.06 -46.17 8.28
C ALA A 669 6.56 -45.81 8.32
N MET A 670 7.23 -45.81 7.15
CA MET A 670 8.64 -45.40 7.07
C MET A 670 8.84 -43.94 7.51
N ALA A 671 7.99 -43.04 7.02
CA ALA A 671 8.06 -41.62 7.34
C ALA A 671 7.72 -41.34 8.81
N ALA A 672 6.74 -42.04 9.38
CA ALA A 672 6.39 -41.96 10.79
C ALA A 672 7.53 -42.46 11.68
N ALA A 673 8.17 -43.58 11.33
CA ALA A 673 9.32 -44.09 12.07
C ALA A 673 10.48 -43.07 12.13
N VAL A 674 10.81 -42.45 10.99
CA VAL A 674 11.86 -41.41 10.93
C VAL A 674 11.47 -40.18 11.75
N ALA A 675 10.24 -39.66 11.56
CA ALA A 675 9.78 -38.49 12.29
C ALA A 675 9.77 -38.74 13.81
N CYS A 676 9.27 -39.89 14.27
CA CYS A 676 9.22 -40.24 15.68
C CYS A 676 10.61 -40.45 16.28
N ALA A 677 11.52 -41.13 15.57
CA ALA A 677 12.89 -41.32 16.03
C ALA A 677 13.61 -39.98 16.24
N VAL A 678 13.49 -39.06 15.29
CA VAL A 678 14.09 -37.72 15.41
C VAL A 678 13.41 -36.89 16.50
N GLY A 679 12.08 -36.93 16.60
CA GLY A 679 11.34 -36.22 17.64
C GLY A 679 11.68 -36.68 19.05
N LEU A 680 11.75 -38.00 19.28
CA LEU A 680 12.14 -38.59 20.56
C LEU A 680 13.60 -38.28 20.90
N ALA A 681 14.53 -38.43 19.93
CA ALA A 681 15.92 -38.05 20.13
C ALA A 681 16.07 -36.56 20.51
N TYR A 682 15.29 -35.69 19.87
CA TYR A 682 15.26 -34.27 20.18
C TYR A 682 14.74 -33.99 21.61
N LEU A 683 13.68 -34.69 22.05
CA LEU A 683 13.19 -34.56 23.43
C LEU A 683 14.22 -35.03 24.47
N VAL A 684 14.92 -36.15 24.21
CA VAL A 684 16.00 -36.64 25.08
C VAL A 684 17.14 -35.62 25.19
N VAL A 685 17.54 -35.00 24.08
CA VAL A 685 18.55 -33.93 24.09
C VAL A 685 18.05 -32.71 24.86
N LEU A 686 16.79 -32.31 24.65
CA LEU A 686 16.20 -31.16 25.34
C LEU A 686 16.14 -31.33 26.85
N GLN A 687 15.92 -32.54 27.37
CA GLN A 687 15.91 -32.82 28.81
C GLN A 687 17.20 -32.46 29.53
N HIS A 688 18.31 -32.54 28.82
CA HIS A 688 19.64 -32.23 29.36
C HIS A 688 20.02 -30.75 29.16
N SER A 689 19.09 -29.93 28.66
CA SER A 689 19.33 -28.51 28.38
C SER A 689 18.61 -27.60 29.38
N SER A 690 19.12 -26.38 29.55
CA SER A 690 18.46 -25.34 30.36
C SER A 690 17.09 -24.92 29.82
N LEU A 691 16.75 -25.30 28.58
CA LEU A 691 15.44 -25.06 27.96
C LEU A 691 14.35 -26.02 28.47
N TRP A 692 14.73 -27.12 29.14
CA TRP A 692 13.78 -28.08 29.68
C TRP A 692 12.85 -27.48 30.74
N SER A 693 13.38 -26.59 31.60
CA SER A 693 12.59 -25.94 32.66
C SER A 693 11.47 -25.07 32.10
N GLU A 694 11.70 -24.39 30.98
CA GLU A 694 10.69 -23.58 30.29
C GLU A 694 9.59 -24.45 29.68
N ILE A 695 9.96 -25.58 29.06
CA ILE A 695 9.01 -26.53 28.48
C ILE A 695 8.22 -27.24 29.58
N ALA A 696 8.89 -27.68 30.65
CA ALA A 696 8.26 -28.31 31.82
C ALA A 696 7.23 -27.39 32.50
N ARG A 697 7.52 -26.09 32.58
CA ARG A 697 6.58 -25.08 33.09
C ARG A 697 5.36 -24.89 32.18
N GLN A 698 5.53 -24.94 30.86
CA GLN A 698 4.42 -24.89 29.91
C GLN A 698 3.56 -26.17 29.94
N MET A 699 4.19 -27.34 30.15
CA MET A 699 3.50 -28.61 30.28
C MET A 699 2.64 -28.67 31.56
N THR A 700 3.17 -28.24 32.70
CA THR A 700 2.44 -28.21 33.98
C THR A 700 1.33 -27.14 34.01
N ALA A 701 1.47 -26.05 33.25
CA ALA A 701 0.45 -25.01 33.12
C ALA A 701 -0.79 -25.43 32.29
N SER A 702 -0.73 -26.55 31.56
CA SER A 702 -1.84 -27.05 30.75
C SER A 702 -2.87 -27.85 31.58
N THR A 703 -3.61 -27.14 32.44
CA THR A 703 -4.55 -27.69 33.45
C THR A 703 -5.89 -28.24 32.88
N GLY A 704 -5.88 -28.77 31.65
CA GLY A 704 -7.08 -29.30 30.99
C GLY A 704 -7.21 -30.83 31.03
N PRO A 705 -8.43 -31.41 30.86
CA PRO A 705 -8.59 -32.85 30.68
C PRO A 705 -7.76 -33.33 29.47
N ARG A 706 -6.87 -34.31 29.68
CA ARG A 706 -5.94 -34.86 28.66
C ARG A 706 -6.63 -35.27 27.35
N GLY A 707 -7.92 -35.62 27.40
CA GLY A 707 -8.73 -35.93 26.22
C GLY A 707 -8.86 -34.78 25.21
N TRP A 708 -8.92 -33.51 25.66
CA TRP A 708 -8.94 -32.37 24.73
C TRP A 708 -7.61 -32.20 24.00
N LEU A 709 -6.49 -32.48 24.67
CA LEU A 709 -5.16 -32.43 24.06
C LEU A 709 -5.03 -33.49 22.96
N LEU A 710 -5.48 -34.72 23.25
CA LEU A 710 -5.48 -35.82 22.28
C LEU A 710 -6.39 -35.52 21.08
N LEU A 711 -7.60 -35.00 21.32
CA LEU A 711 -8.51 -34.60 20.23
C LEU A 711 -7.87 -33.54 19.34
N LEU A 712 -7.26 -32.51 19.93
CA LEU A 712 -6.59 -31.45 19.20
C LEU A 712 -5.40 -31.98 18.41
N ALA A 713 -4.44 -32.61 19.10
CA ALA A 713 -3.14 -32.93 18.52
C ALA A 713 -3.16 -34.19 17.65
N VAL A 714 -3.95 -35.22 17.98
CA VAL A 714 -3.94 -36.50 17.25
C VAL A 714 -4.97 -36.53 16.13
N LEU A 715 -6.07 -35.78 16.25
CA LEU A 715 -7.15 -35.79 15.25
C LEU A 715 -7.28 -34.45 14.50
N ALA A 716 -7.54 -33.35 15.21
CA ALA A 716 -7.86 -32.08 14.57
C ALA A 716 -6.66 -31.47 13.81
N ALA A 717 -5.48 -31.42 14.44
CA ALA A 717 -4.28 -30.85 13.84
C ALA A 717 -3.86 -31.62 12.56
N PRO A 718 -3.71 -32.96 12.57
CA PRO A 718 -3.41 -33.71 11.35
C PRO A 718 -4.45 -33.50 10.24
N LEU A 719 -5.74 -33.41 10.57
CA LEU A 719 -6.78 -33.23 9.55
C LEU A 719 -6.69 -31.85 8.86
N PHE A 720 -6.65 -30.78 9.65
CA PHE A 720 -6.74 -29.42 9.10
C PHE A 720 -5.39 -28.90 8.62
N GLU A 721 -4.31 -29.19 9.34
CA GLU A 721 -2.97 -28.74 8.96
C GLU A 721 -2.51 -29.48 7.70
N GLU A 722 -2.66 -30.79 7.59
CA GLU A 722 -2.24 -31.50 6.36
C GLU A 722 -3.05 -31.08 5.14
N PHE A 723 -4.34 -30.74 5.32
CA PHE A 723 -5.13 -30.14 4.24
C PHE A 723 -4.52 -28.81 3.75
N ILE A 724 -4.16 -27.90 4.66
CA ILE A 724 -3.60 -26.59 4.33
C ILE A 724 -2.18 -26.73 3.79
N PHE A 725 -1.29 -27.38 4.54
CA PHE A 725 0.14 -27.44 4.22
C PHE A 725 0.46 -28.40 3.07
N ARG A 726 -0.15 -29.60 3.02
CA ARG A 726 0.21 -30.62 2.01
C ARG A 726 -0.71 -30.53 0.81
N GLY A 727 -2.00 -30.36 1.06
CA GLY A 727 -3.00 -30.17 0.03
C GLY A 727 -2.78 -28.87 -0.75
N LEU A 728 -2.77 -27.73 -0.08
CA LEU A 728 -2.79 -26.43 -0.74
C LEU A 728 -1.39 -25.83 -0.94
N ILE A 729 -0.59 -25.70 0.12
CA ILE A 729 0.73 -25.04 0.05
C ILE A 729 1.70 -25.89 -0.78
N TYR A 730 2.00 -27.13 -0.37
CA TYR A 730 2.89 -28.03 -1.11
C TYR A 730 2.38 -28.32 -2.52
N GLY A 731 1.08 -28.67 -2.66
CA GLY A 731 0.45 -28.92 -3.96
C GLY A 731 0.60 -27.72 -4.92
N GLY A 732 0.43 -26.50 -4.40
CA GLY A 732 0.69 -25.28 -5.15
C GLY A 732 2.18 -25.09 -5.50
N LEU A 733 3.08 -25.30 -4.54
CA LEU A 733 4.53 -25.11 -4.72
C LEU A 733 5.07 -26.06 -5.80
N ARG A 734 4.61 -27.31 -5.79
CA ARG A 734 5.02 -28.35 -6.73
C ARG A 734 4.70 -28.01 -8.20
N ARG A 735 3.79 -27.07 -8.46
CA ARG A 735 3.47 -26.55 -9.81
C ARG A 735 4.53 -25.61 -10.38
N SER A 736 5.41 -25.06 -9.54
CA SER A 736 6.43 -24.10 -9.99
C SER A 736 7.85 -24.52 -9.68
N MET A 737 8.05 -25.52 -8.83
CA MET A 737 9.37 -26.04 -8.49
C MET A 737 9.41 -27.57 -8.40
N PRO A 738 10.60 -28.17 -8.52
CA PRO A 738 10.79 -29.59 -8.30
C PRO A 738 10.36 -30.03 -6.89
N ALA A 739 10.18 -31.34 -6.70
CA ALA A 739 9.67 -31.90 -5.45
C ALA A 739 10.50 -31.52 -4.22
N ALA A 740 11.84 -31.63 -4.29
CA ALA A 740 12.72 -31.36 -3.16
C ALA A 740 12.61 -29.92 -2.60
N PRO A 741 12.77 -28.85 -3.39
CA PRO A 741 12.59 -27.48 -2.88
C PRO A 741 11.15 -27.19 -2.45
N ALA A 742 10.13 -27.80 -3.09
CA ALA A 742 8.74 -27.67 -2.63
C ALA A 742 8.53 -28.31 -1.25
N MET A 743 9.14 -29.48 -0.99
CA MET A 743 9.06 -30.18 0.29
C MET A 743 9.76 -29.38 1.38
N LEU A 744 10.99 -28.94 1.13
CA LEU A 744 11.77 -28.11 2.06
C LEU A 744 11.02 -26.85 2.45
N MET A 745 10.47 -26.13 1.48
CA MET A 745 9.75 -24.89 1.76
C MET A 745 8.40 -25.13 2.45
N SER A 746 7.63 -26.13 2.03
CA SER A 746 6.39 -26.47 2.72
C SER A 746 6.64 -26.89 4.17
N ALA A 747 7.70 -27.66 4.42
CA ALA A 747 8.11 -28.06 5.77
C ALA A 747 8.59 -26.86 6.59
N ALA A 748 9.33 -25.92 5.98
CA ALA A 748 9.78 -24.70 6.64
C ALA A 748 8.60 -23.81 7.05
N ILE A 749 7.64 -23.57 6.15
CA ILE A 749 6.43 -22.80 6.46
C ILE A 749 5.63 -23.48 7.59
N PHE A 750 5.55 -24.81 7.56
CA PHE A 750 4.89 -25.59 8.60
C PHE A 750 5.58 -25.44 9.96
N ALA A 751 6.90 -25.64 10.03
CA ALA A 751 7.67 -25.49 11.26
C ALA A 751 7.59 -24.08 11.85
N VAL A 752 7.65 -23.07 10.99
CA VAL A 752 7.71 -21.66 11.38
C VAL A 752 6.45 -21.18 12.10
N VAL A 753 5.27 -21.72 11.82
CA VAL A 753 4.05 -21.33 12.54
C VAL A 753 3.91 -21.97 13.92
N HIS A 754 4.89 -22.80 14.33
CA HIS A 754 4.92 -23.48 15.63
C HIS A 754 5.84 -22.75 16.63
N PRO A 755 5.72 -23.04 17.95
CA PRO A 755 6.62 -22.48 18.95
C PRO A 755 8.11 -22.73 18.62
N PRO A 756 9.01 -21.77 18.90
CA PRO A 756 10.43 -21.87 18.53
C PRO A 756 11.11 -23.17 18.96
N VAL A 757 10.78 -23.65 20.16
CA VAL A 757 11.31 -24.91 20.73
C VAL A 757 10.90 -26.16 19.96
N SER A 758 9.85 -26.09 19.14
CA SER A 758 9.33 -27.22 18.37
C SER A 758 9.64 -27.13 16.88
N MET A 759 10.23 -26.02 16.41
CA MET A 759 10.45 -25.78 14.97
C MET A 759 11.28 -26.88 14.31
N LEU A 760 12.38 -27.33 14.94
CA LEU A 760 13.26 -28.35 14.36
C LEU A 760 12.56 -29.72 14.19
N PRO A 761 11.97 -30.33 15.23
CA PRO A 761 11.30 -31.62 15.05
C PRO A 761 10.04 -31.51 14.16
N VAL A 762 9.31 -30.39 14.21
CA VAL A 762 8.16 -30.13 13.32
C VAL A 762 8.60 -29.95 11.86
N PHE A 763 9.78 -29.38 11.62
CA PHE A 763 10.37 -29.31 10.27
C PHE A 763 10.61 -30.70 9.70
N VAL A 764 11.16 -31.61 10.49
CA VAL A 764 11.43 -33.00 10.08
C VAL A 764 10.13 -33.76 9.85
N LEU A 765 9.15 -33.63 10.75
CA LEU A 765 7.79 -34.12 10.52
C LEU A 765 7.23 -33.56 9.21
N GLY A 766 7.51 -32.28 8.96
CA GLY A 766 7.03 -31.58 7.79
C GLY A 766 7.60 -32.11 6.48
N LEU A 767 8.87 -32.53 6.48
CA LEU A 767 9.51 -33.23 5.37
C LEU A 767 8.93 -34.63 5.17
N CYS A 768 8.72 -35.37 6.26
CA CYS A 768 8.19 -36.72 6.24
C CYS A 768 6.76 -36.78 5.67
N THR A 769 5.89 -35.85 6.11
CA THR A 769 4.52 -35.69 5.61
C THR A 769 4.51 -35.24 4.15
N ALA A 770 5.35 -34.28 3.75
CA ALA A 770 5.45 -33.84 2.36
C ALA A 770 5.97 -34.95 1.41
N TRP A 771 6.95 -35.73 1.86
CA TRP A 771 7.46 -36.89 1.12
C TRP A 771 6.39 -37.98 0.97
N THR A 772 5.66 -38.27 2.04
CA THR A 772 4.56 -39.23 2.02
C THR A 772 3.47 -38.78 1.04
N TYR A 773 3.10 -37.50 1.05
CA TYR A 773 2.16 -36.94 0.07
C TYR A 773 2.68 -37.06 -1.36
N GLU A 774 3.97 -36.77 -1.61
CA GLU A 774 4.56 -36.82 -2.95
C GLU A 774 4.56 -38.24 -3.53
N ARG A 775 4.75 -39.26 -2.68
CA ARG A 775 4.73 -40.67 -3.09
C ARG A 775 3.33 -41.26 -3.20
N SER A 776 2.45 -40.95 -2.25
CA SER A 776 1.11 -41.56 -2.16
C SER A 776 0.04 -40.82 -2.96
N LYS A 777 0.25 -39.52 -3.23
CA LYS A 777 -0.73 -38.61 -3.88
C LYS A 777 -2.08 -38.52 -3.14
N THR A 778 -2.11 -38.89 -1.86
CA THR A 778 -3.27 -38.82 -0.98
C THR A 778 -2.95 -38.05 0.30
N LEU A 779 -3.92 -37.31 0.84
CA LEU A 779 -3.77 -36.64 2.14
C LEU A 779 -3.85 -37.59 3.33
N LEU A 780 -4.42 -38.79 3.17
CA LEU A 780 -4.53 -39.77 4.26
C LEU A 780 -3.15 -40.18 4.80
N GLY A 781 -2.17 -40.42 3.92
CA GLY A 781 -0.82 -40.81 4.33
C GLY A 781 -0.17 -39.79 5.28
N PRO A 782 -0.03 -38.51 4.86
CA PRO A 782 0.45 -37.43 5.74
C PRO A 782 -0.35 -37.27 7.04
N MET A 783 -1.68 -37.38 6.98
CA MET A 783 -2.54 -37.30 8.18
C MET A 783 -2.20 -38.41 9.19
N LEU A 784 -1.99 -39.64 8.72
CA LEU A 784 -1.61 -40.75 9.58
C LEU A 784 -0.19 -40.58 10.16
N VAL A 785 0.78 -40.14 9.35
CA VAL A 785 2.16 -39.86 9.82
C VAL A 785 2.14 -38.82 10.94
N HIS A 786 1.40 -37.73 10.73
CA HIS A 786 1.28 -36.64 11.70
C HIS A 786 0.55 -37.10 12.97
N ALA A 787 -0.56 -37.82 12.84
CA ALA A 787 -1.30 -38.36 13.99
C ALA A 787 -0.44 -39.32 14.84
N VAL A 788 0.30 -40.24 14.20
CA VAL A 788 1.20 -41.19 14.88
C VAL A 788 2.33 -40.46 15.58
N TYR A 789 2.95 -39.48 14.92
CA TYR A 789 3.98 -38.65 15.52
C TYR A 789 3.47 -37.93 16.78
N ASN A 790 2.33 -37.23 16.68
CA ASN A 790 1.76 -36.50 17.82
C ASN A 790 1.36 -37.45 18.96
N ALA A 791 0.79 -38.60 18.65
CA ALA A 791 0.44 -39.60 19.66
C ALA A 791 1.68 -40.09 20.43
N ILE A 792 2.76 -40.45 19.73
CA ILE A 792 4.00 -40.93 20.36
C ILE A 792 4.67 -39.85 21.21
N ILE A 793 4.78 -38.63 20.68
CA ILE A 793 5.37 -37.49 21.40
C ILE A 793 4.57 -37.15 22.66
N LEU A 794 3.23 -37.13 22.58
CA LEU A 794 2.38 -36.88 23.74
C LEU A 794 2.42 -38.02 24.75
N SER A 795 2.44 -39.28 24.30
CA SER A 795 2.59 -40.43 25.20
C SER A 795 3.90 -40.38 25.98
N TRP A 796 5.00 -39.98 25.34
CA TRP A 796 6.28 -39.77 26.01
C TRP A 796 6.21 -38.64 27.05
N GLN A 797 5.59 -37.51 26.68
CA GLN A 797 5.40 -36.37 27.59
C GLN A 797 4.46 -36.66 28.77
N PHE A 798 3.51 -37.59 28.62
CA PHE A 798 2.64 -38.01 29.72
C PHE A 798 3.28 -39.05 30.64
N TRP A 799 4.29 -39.76 30.16
CA TRP A 799 4.99 -40.80 30.91
C TRP A 799 6.07 -40.22 31.83
N MET A 800 6.70 -39.13 31.42
CA MET A 800 7.60 -38.31 32.25
C MET A 800 6.82 -37.36 33.14
#